data_AF-A0A0R2T735-F1
#
_entry.id   AF-A0A0R2T735-F1
#
_cell.length_a   1.000
_cell.length_b   1.000
_cell.length_c   1.000
_cell.angle_alpha   90.00
_cell.angle_beta   90.00
_cell.angle_gamma   90.00
#
_symmetry.space_group_name_H-M   'P 1'
#
loop_
_entity.id
_entity.type
_entity.pdbx_description
1 polymer ?
#
loop_
_entity_poly.entity_id
_entity_poly.type
_entity_poly.pdbx_seq_one_letter_code
_entity_poly.pdbx_strand_id
1 'polypeptide(L)'
;MNQSYILPNAWSLIEEGFDPSRVKSSESLFSIGNGAMGQRANFEEYYSGPTFQGSYMGGVYYPDKTRVGWWKNGYPEYFAKVLNAPSWIGIYIKVNGQDLDLYTAKEVHSFRRELQMQTGLLLRSFEVTLANGTRLSIESSRFLSLAQDTIGAIEYKVTLLEGAADIEVKSFLDSGVKNEDSNWDDAFWQTTAVNAKENTAFIEAQTNKTNFKTVTYQATEVYLNTAKRVLPTQTMEGELAVGHLYKASLKSGDTLTTYKYGGYILDRKVTGTLEAAVFEVVGRATSAGFEALKTAHANAWKAIWDRADIVIEGDVKAQQGIRFNIFQLNQTYTGKDATLNIGPKGFTGEKYGGSTYWDTEAYCIPFYMATKDQKVARNLLQYRYNQLDKAIENAAKLGFSNGAALYPMVTMNGEECHNEWEITFEEIHRNGAIAFAIFNYYRYTGDYSYIPEMGLEVLIGIARFWHQRATFSTAKNAYVILGVTGPNEYENNVNNNWYTNYLARWCIAYATTQIQKVKDGYPEDYNRIMGITKLKSAEVDQWQKVSKNMYFPKDQTLDVFLQQDGFLDKELLPVTELSKLDRPINQKWSWDRILRSPYIKQADVLQGFYFFEDQFSLDALERHFDFYEPFTVHESSLSPCVHSIQAAKLGRMEQAYNFYLRTSRLDLDDYNKEVEEGLHITSMAGTWMSIVEGFAGMRIVEDKLSFTPRIPKQWKNYSFKLNFRNRIIQVSVGPDKTIFELNGDTEMSIRVSGSRQVLYPGTPCEVVRS
;
A
#
# COMPACT_ATOMS: atom_id res chain seq x y z
N MET A 1 7.53 24.91 3.77
CA MET A 1 6.35 24.98 2.89
C MET A 1 6.25 23.66 2.15
N ASN A 2 5.03 23.19 1.88
CA ASN A 2 4.76 21.96 1.11
C ASN A 2 5.25 22.13 -0.34
N GLN A 3 5.68 21.04 -0.99
CA GLN A 3 6.07 21.08 -2.40
C GLN A 3 4.81 21.06 -3.26
N SER A 4 4.58 22.06 -4.10
CA SER A 4 3.41 22.12 -4.98
C SER A 4 3.83 22.43 -6.42
N TYR A 5 4.40 21.42 -7.08
CA TYR A 5 4.86 21.51 -8.47
C TYR A 5 4.11 20.60 -9.44
N ILE A 6 3.22 19.73 -8.93
CA ILE A 6 2.36 18.89 -9.76
C ILE A 6 1.14 19.70 -10.21
N LEU A 7 0.94 19.81 -11.52
CA LEU A 7 -0.20 20.52 -12.08
C LEU A 7 -1.50 19.74 -11.82
N PRO A 8 -2.58 20.39 -11.35
CA PRO A 8 -3.85 19.73 -11.14
C PRO A 8 -4.46 19.24 -12.47
N ASN A 9 -4.68 17.93 -12.58
CA ASN A 9 -5.35 17.30 -13.70
C ASN A 9 -6.16 16.09 -13.20
N ALA A 10 -7.35 15.87 -13.75
CA ALA A 10 -8.27 14.86 -13.27
C ALA A 10 -7.80 13.41 -13.52
N TRP A 11 -6.91 13.17 -14.50
CA TRP A 11 -6.48 11.84 -14.91
C TRP A 11 -4.96 11.68 -15.01
N SER A 12 -4.21 12.75 -14.75
CA SER A 12 -2.75 12.74 -14.85
C SER A 12 -2.07 13.39 -13.65
N LEU A 13 -0.89 12.88 -13.29
CA LEU A 13 0.12 13.72 -12.65
C LEU A 13 0.97 14.35 -13.72
N ILE A 14 1.19 15.66 -13.66
CA ILE A 14 1.95 16.41 -14.65
C ILE A 14 3.00 17.26 -13.93
N GLU A 15 4.26 17.05 -14.25
CA GLU A 15 5.39 17.89 -13.88
C GLU A 15 5.88 18.62 -15.13
N GLU A 16 6.02 19.95 -15.06
CA GLU A 16 6.59 20.78 -16.11
C GLU A 16 7.82 21.54 -15.61
N GLY A 17 8.84 21.62 -16.46
CA GLY A 17 10.17 22.12 -16.10
C GLY A 17 11.02 21.09 -15.37
N PHE A 18 12.33 21.17 -15.57
CA PHE A 18 13.29 20.27 -14.93
C PHE A 18 13.98 20.96 -13.75
N ASP A 19 13.88 20.37 -12.56
CA ASP A 19 14.54 20.81 -11.34
C ASP A 19 15.28 19.63 -10.70
N PRO A 20 16.62 19.60 -10.72
CA PRO A 20 17.41 18.50 -10.15
C PRO A 20 17.09 18.18 -8.69
N SER A 21 16.65 19.16 -7.91
CA SER A 21 16.31 18.97 -6.49
C SER A 21 15.05 18.13 -6.27
N ARG A 22 14.21 17.98 -7.32
CA ARG A 22 12.92 17.25 -7.26
C ARG A 22 13.01 15.83 -7.77
N VAL A 23 14.16 15.40 -8.30
CA VAL A 23 14.30 14.11 -9.00
C VAL A 23 13.90 12.94 -8.10
N LYS A 24 14.44 12.84 -6.88
CA LYS A 24 14.09 11.75 -5.95
C LYS A 24 12.60 11.73 -5.57
N SER A 25 11.99 12.91 -5.39
CA SER A 25 10.55 13.00 -5.10
C SER A 25 9.69 12.60 -6.31
N SER A 26 10.07 13.07 -7.51
CA SER A 26 9.36 12.75 -8.75
C SER A 26 9.48 11.27 -9.13
N GLU A 27 10.63 10.66 -8.85
CA GLU A 27 10.82 9.21 -8.96
C GLU A 27 9.80 8.43 -8.14
N SER A 28 9.49 8.87 -6.92
CA SER A 28 8.44 8.27 -6.10
C SER A 28 7.05 8.52 -6.68
N LEU A 29 6.69 9.79 -6.93
CA LEU A 29 5.35 10.20 -7.38
C LEU A 29 4.91 9.53 -8.68
N PHE A 30 5.85 9.37 -9.60
CA PHE A 30 5.59 8.82 -10.93
C PHE A 30 5.87 7.31 -11.01
N SER A 31 6.06 6.63 -9.86
CA SER A 31 6.32 5.18 -9.80
C SER A 31 5.22 4.38 -10.50
N ILE A 32 5.63 3.28 -11.14
CA ILE A 32 4.74 2.35 -11.84
C ILE A 32 4.84 0.93 -11.29
N GLY A 33 3.77 0.14 -11.41
CA GLY A 33 3.63 -1.20 -10.82
C GLY A 33 2.51 -2.01 -11.46
N ASN A 34 2.58 -3.33 -11.36
CA ASN A 34 1.54 -4.25 -11.87
C ASN A 34 1.10 -5.33 -10.85
N GLY A 35 1.46 -5.16 -9.57
CA GLY A 35 1.21 -6.10 -8.49
C GLY A 35 2.20 -7.26 -8.39
N ALA A 36 2.98 -7.55 -9.45
CA ALA A 36 4.05 -8.55 -9.43
C ALA A 36 5.44 -7.91 -9.34
N MET A 37 5.59 -6.73 -9.92
CA MET A 37 6.79 -5.91 -9.85
C MET A 37 6.40 -4.43 -9.85
N GLY A 38 7.32 -3.57 -9.41
CA GLY A 38 7.18 -2.13 -9.54
C GLY A 38 8.53 -1.44 -9.61
N GLN A 39 8.48 -0.16 -9.94
CA GLN A 39 9.65 0.61 -10.31
C GLN A 39 9.41 2.10 -10.10
N ARG A 40 10.39 2.77 -9.50
CA ARG A 40 10.44 4.23 -9.40
C ARG A 40 10.61 4.87 -10.77
N ALA A 41 10.17 6.11 -10.94
CA ALA A 41 10.28 6.84 -12.22
C ALA A 41 11.70 7.32 -12.55
N ASN A 42 12.71 6.48 -12.31
CA ASN A 42 14.09 6.71 -12.72
C ASN A 42 14.16 6.86 -14.25
N PHE A 43 15.09 7.70 -14.71
CA PHE A 43 15.34 7.89 -16.13
C PHE A 43 15.95 6.64 -16.76
N GLU A 44 15.59 6.37 -18.01
CA GLU A 44 16.14 5.26 -18.79
C GLU A 44 17.61 5.53 -19.18
N GLU A 45 17.90 6.78 -19.54
CA GLU A 45 19.25 7.26 -19.86
C GLU A 45 20.10 7.55 -18.62
N TYR A 46 21.37 7.86 -18.87
CA TYR A 46 22.31 8.22 -17.82
C TYR A 46 21.90 9.53 -17.14
N TYR A 47 21.98 9.55 -15.81
CA TYR A 47 21.76 10.75 -15.01
C TYR A 47 22.81 10.80 -13.92
N SER A 48 23.64 11.85 -13.91
CA SER A 48 24.76 11.96 -12.96
C SER A 48 24.39 12.69 -11.66
N GLY A 49 23.19 13.28 -11.58
CA GLY A 49 22.70 13.96 -10.40
C GLY A 49 22.15 13.00 -9.32
N PRO A 50 21.73 13.53 -8.16
CA PRO A 50 21.11 12.72 -7.11
C PRO A 50 19.83 12.02 -7.59
N THR A 51 19.82 10.69 -7.48
CA THR A 51 18.72 9.80 -7.86
C THR A 51 18.60 8.69 -6.83
N PHE A 52 17.43 8.07 -6.73
CA PHE A 52 17.23 6.85 -5.96
C PHE A 52 16.71 5.76 -6.90
N GLN A 53 17.63 4.94 -7.42
CA GLN A 53 17.31 3.83 -8.31
C GLN A 53 16.54 2.75 -7.55
N GLY A 54 15.33 2.41 -8.00
CA GLY A 54 14.53 1.37 -7.35
C GLY A 54 13.65 0.58 -8.30
N SER A 55 13.91 -0.73 -8.40
CA SER A 55 13.00 -1.71 -9.01
C SER A 55 12.76 -2.83 -8.01
N TYR A 56 11.54 -3.36 -7.93
CA TYR A 56 11.16 -4.28 -6.87
C TYR A 56 10.36 -5.46 -7.42
N MET A 57 10.63 -6.65 -6.89
CA MET A 57 9.92 -7.88 -7.22
C MET A 57 9.06 -8.33 -6.04
N GLY A 58 7.78 -8.59 -6.31
CA GLY A 58 6.83 -9.07 -5.31
C GLY A 58 7.29 -10.37 -4.66
N GLY A 59 7.43 -10.33 -3.33
CA GLY A 59 7.74 -11.50 -2.52
C GLY A 59 9.16 -12.04 -2.66
N VAL A 60 10.09 -11.24 -3.21
CA VAL A 60 11.54 -11.50 -3.17
C VAL A 60 12.12 -10.60 -2.08
N TYR A 61 12.67 -11.21 -1.03
CA TYR A 61 13.16 -10.47 0.13
C TYR A 61 14.48 -11.03 0.65
N TYR A 62 15.14 -10.25 1.50
CA TYR A 62 16.38 -10.61 2.17
C TYR A 62 16.26 -10.42 3.68
N PRO A 63 16.67 -11.43 4.49
CA PRO A 63 16.75 -11.33 5.94
C PRO A 63 18.02 -10.57 6.32
N ASP A 64 17.92 -9.25 6.43
CA ASP A 64 19.04 -8.42 6.85
C ASP A 64 19.25 -8.54 8.37
N LYS A 65 20.48 -8.76 8.82
CA LYS A 65 20.74 -9.11 10.22
C LYS A 65 20.30 -7.95 11.13
N THR A 66 19.54 -8.27 12.17
CA THR A 66 19.02 -7.27 13.11
C THR A 66 20.15 -6.42 13.68
N ARG A 67 19.99 -5.10 13.58
CA ARG A 67 20.88 -4.09 14.14
C ARG A 67 20.15 -3.36 15.25
N VAL A 68 20.64 -3.47 16.47
CA VAL A 68 20.08 -2.80 17.66
C VAL A 68 21.22 -2.30 18.54
N GLY A 69 20.97 -1.24 19.30
CA GLY A 69 21.93 -0.79 20.31
C GLY A 69 22.09 -1.80 21.46
N TRP A 70 20.99 -2.38 21.91
CA TRP A 70 20.96 -3.35 23.02
C TRP A 70 19.97 -4.47 22.72
N TRP A 71 20.43 -5.71 22.77
CA TRP A 71 19.58 -6.88 22.53
C TRP A 71 18.58 -7.10 23.67
N LYS A 72 17.36 -7.52 23.32
CA LYS A 72 16.32 -7.97 24.24
C LYS A 72 15.90 -9.39 23.86
N ASN A 73 15.72 -10.26 24.85
CA ASN A 73 15.21 -11.61 24.61
C ASN A 73 13.84 -11.51 23.93
N GLY A 74 13.66 -12.25 22.83
CA GLY A 74 12.47 -12.18 21.99
C GLY A 74 12.65 -11.37 20.71
N TYR A 75 13.73 -10.56 20.57
CA TYR A 75 13.98 -9.85 19.32
C TYR A 75 14.19 -10.81 18.15
N PRO A 76 13.75 -10.41 16.94
CA PRO A 76 13.99 -11.19 15.74
C PRO A 76 15.46 -11.11 15.34
N GLU A 77 15.96 -12.17 14.71
CA GLU A 77 17.36 -12.26 14.28
C GLU A 77 17.64 -11.45 13.00
N TYR A 78 16.59 -11.11 12.25
CA TYR A 78 16.66 -10.32 11.03
C TYR A 78 15.47 -9.35 10.87
N PHE A 79 15.69 -8.31 10.07
CA PHE A 79 14.65 -7.48 9.49
C PHE A 79 14.54 -7.82 8.00
N ALA A 80 13.41 -8.41 7.58
CA ALA A 80 13.21 -8.76 6.18
C ALA A 80 12.88 -7.53 5.32
N LYS A 81 13.49 -7.43 4.14
CA LYS A 81 13.31 -6.30 3.21
C LYS A 81 13.15 -6.78 1.77
N VAL A 82 12.22 -6.19 1.02
CA VAL A 82 12.17 -6.30 -0.44
C VAL A 82 13.40 -5.64 -1.02
N LEU A 83 14.04 -6.31 -1.98
CA LEU A 83 15.30 -5.87 -2.54
C LEU A 83 15.11 -4.94 -3.73
N ASN A 84 16.04 -4.00 -3.87
CA ASN A 84 16.27 -3.38 -5.16
C ASN A 84 16.74 -4.47 -6.14
N ALA A 85 15.95 -4.71 -7.17
CA ALA A 85 16.14 -5.74 -8.16
C ALA A 85 17.12 -5.25 -9.24
N PRO A 86 17.84 -6.16 -9.93
CA PRO A 86 18.61 -5.80 -11.10
C PRO A 86 17.78 -4.95 -12.09
N SER A 87 18.36 -3.87 -12.59
CA SER A 87 17.67 -2.91 -13.44
C SER A 87 17.56 -3.43 -14.86
N TRP A 88 16.36 -3.35 -15.44
CA TRP A 88 16.11 -3.67 -16.84
C TRP A 88 15.89 -2.45 -17.72
N ILE A 89 15.88 -1.23 -17.18
CA ILE A 89 15.44 -0.03 -17.93
C ILE A 89 16.55 0.73 -18.64
N GLY A 90 17.82 0.36 -18.43
CA GLY A 90 18.95 1.10 -18.95
C GLY A 90 18.96 1.25 -20.47
N ILE A 91 18.88 2.49 -20.96
CA ILE A 91 19.00 2.91 -22.36
C ILE A 91 19.94 4.12 -22.40
N TYR A 92 21.25 3.88 -22.39
CA TYR A 92 22.22 4.98 -22.44
C TYR A 92 22.38 5.50 -23.86
N ILE A 93 22.30 6.82 -24.01
CA ILE A 93 22.44 7.51 -25.28
C ILE A 93 23.75 8.29 -25.26
N LYS A 94 24.64 8.02 -26.22
CA LYS A 94 25.79 8.87 -26.52
C LYS A 94 25.60 9.56 -27.86
N VAL A 95 25.93 10.84 -27.91
CA VAL A 95 25.82 11.68 -29.10
C VAL A 95 27.16 12.35 -29.36
N ASN A 96 27.81 12.00 -30.46
CA ASN A 96 29.16 12.44 -30.80
C ASN A 96 30.16 12.19 -29.64
N GLY A 97 30.03 11.04 -28.96
CA GLY A 97 30.87 10.63 -27.83
C GLY A 97 30.48 11.18 -26.45
N GLN A 98 29.54 12.13 -26.37
CA GLN A 98 29.04 12.69 -25.10
C GLN A 98 27.76 11.98 -24.64
N ASP A 99 27.66 11.68 -23.34
CA ASP A 99 26.43 11.13 -22.74
C ASP A 99 25.28 12.15 -22.73
N LEU A 100 24.07 11.68 -23.03
CA LEU A 100 22.83 12.39 -22.73
C LEU A 100 22.63 12.33 -21.21
N ASP A 101 22.79 13.48 -20.56
CA ASP A 101 22.63 13.63 -19.11
C ASP A 101 21.98 14.98 -18.81
N LEU A 102 20.76 14.94 -18.26
CA LEU A 102 20.00 16.16 -17.92
C LEU A 102 20.66 16.98 -16.81
N TYR A 103 21.49 16.37 -15.96
CA TYR A 103 22.15 17.08 -14.86
C TYR A 103 23.27 18.01 -15.36
N THR A 104 23.98 17.60 -16.40
CA THR A 104 25.14 18.31 -16.96
C THR A 104 24.87 18.94 -18.32
N ALA A 105 23.65 18.77 -18.85
CA ALA A 105 23.20 19.42 -20.07
C ALA A 105 23.34 20.94 -19.97
N LYS A 106 23.63 21.58 -21.11
CA LYS A 106 23.75 23.03 -21.18
C LYS A 106 22.40 23.69 -20.91
N GLU A 107 21.35 23.17 -21.54
CA GLU A 107 19.97 23.66 -21.42
C GLU A 107 18.98 22.51 -21.58
N VAL A 108 17.89 22.56 -20.80
CA VAL A 108 16.73 21.65 -20.91
C VAL A 108 15.49 22.50 -21.10
N HIS A 109 14.78 22.29 -22.20
CA HIS A 109 13.60 23.03 -22.61
C HIS A 109 12.38 22.11 -22.67
N SER A 110 11.20 22.68 -22.43
CA SER A 110 9.92 21.97 -22.59
C SER A 110 9.86 20.62 -21.85
N PHE A 111 10.57 20.49 -20.72
CA PHE A 111 10.53 19.27 -19.93
C PHE A 111 9.13 19.05 -19.41
N ARG A 112 8.62 17.85 -19.65
CA ARG A 112 7.33 17.40 -19.16
C ARG A 112 7.39 15.93 -18.78
N ARG A 113 6.96 15.60 -17.58
CA ARG A 113 6.72 14.23 -17.12
C ARG A 113 5.25 14.06 -16.83
N GLU A 114 4.64 12.99 -17.33
CA GLU A 114 3.23 12.72 -17.13
C GLU A 114 3.00 11.26 -16.74
N LEU A 115 2.26 11.04 -15.66
CA LEU A 115 1.70 9.73 -15.33
C LEU A 115 0.22 9.74 -15.71
N GLN A 116 -0.14 9.12 -16.82
CA GLN A 116 -1.53 9.00 -17.27
C GLN A 116 -2.21 7.86 -16.50
N MET A 117 -2.92 8.18 -15.42
CA MET A 117 -3.52 7.19 -14.53
C MET A 117 -4.63 6.38 -15.21
N GLN A 118 -5.32 6.95 -16.19
CA GLN A 118 -6.39 6.28 -16.92
C GLN A 118 -5.87 5.08 -17.73
N THR A 119 -4.67 5.19 -18.30
CA THR A 119 -4.06 4.20 -19.19
C THR A 119 -2.86 3.49 -18.57
N GLY A 120 -2.31 4.01 -17.47
CA GLY A 120 -1.13 3.50 -16.78
C GLY A 120 0.21 3.79 -17.44
N LEU A 121 0.28 4.83 -18.26
CA LEU A 121 1.49 5.19 -18.99
C LEU A 121 2.30 6.24 -18.23
N LEU A 122 3.59 5.95 -18.03
CA LEU A 122 4.58 6.94 -17.66
C LEU A 122 5.19 7.53 -18.93
N LEU A 123 5.00 8.82 -19.12
CA LEU A 123 5.49 9.57 -20.27
C LEU A 123 6.50 10.62 -19.82
N ARG A 124 7.52 10.86 -20.64
CA ARG A 124 8.45 11.97 -20.45
C ARG A 124 8.87 12.54 -21.81
N SER A 125 8.89 13.86 -21.91
CA SER A 125 9.32 14.56 -23.13
C SER A 125 10.13 15.79 -22.78
N PHE A 126 11.16 16.08 -23.54
CA PHE A 126 11.97 17.29 -23.38
C PHE A 126 12.83 17.56 -24.63
N GLU A 127 13.19 18.82 -24.83
CA GLU A 127 14.29 19.20 -25.70
C GLU A 127 15.54 19.47 -24.86
N VAL A 128 16.70 19.08 -25.35
CA VAL A 128 17.97 19.23 -24.63
C VAL A 128 19.07 19.71 -25.55
N THR A 129 19.86 20.67 -25.05
CA THR A 129 21.13 21.07 -25.64
C THR A 129 22.25 20.47 -24.80
N LEU A 130 22.99 19.53 -25.37
CA LEU A 130 24.15 18.91 -24.70
C LEU A 130 25.32 19.89 -24.59
N ALA A 131 26.32 19.57 -23.77
CA ALA A 131 27.49 20.44 -23.60
C ALA A 131 28.29 20.64 -24.91
N ASN A 132 28.27 19.66 -25.83
CA ASN A 132 28.84 19.77 -27.17
C ASN A 132 27.98 20.60 -28.15
N GLY A 133 26.85 21.15 -27.70
CA GLY A 133 25.94 21.98 -28.49
C GLY A 133 24.91 21.21 -29.32
N THR A 134 24.93 19.89 -29.34
CA THR A 134 23.93 19.09 -30.08
C THR A 134 22.56 19.25 -29.44
N ARG A 135 21.54 19.47 -30.28
CA ARG A 135 20.15 19.66 -29.87
C ARG A 135 19.30 18.45 -30.22
N LEU A 136 18.63 17.89 -29.23
CA LEU A 136 17.81 16.68 -29.35
C LEU A 136 16.41 16.92 -28.79
N SER A 137 15.42 16.24 -29.35
CA SER A 137 14.12 16.04 -28.70
C SER A 137 14.02 14.58 -28.25
N ILE A 138 13.63 14.38 -27.01
CA ILE A 138 13.46 13.07 -26.39
C ILE A 138 11.99 12.88 -26.04
N GLU A 139 11.47 11.70 -26.36
CA GLU A 139 10.15 11.24 -25.91
C GLU A 139 10.28 9.80 -25.40
N SER A 140 9.80 9.53 -24.19
CA SER A 140 9.73 8.18 -23.64
C SER A 140 8.31 7.84 -23.18
N SER A 141 7.92 6.58 -23.40
CA SER A 141 6.67 5.98 -22.93
C SER A 141 6.98 4.63 -22.31
N ARG A 142 6.64 4.45 -21.03
CA ARG A 142 6.95 3.26 -20.25
C ARG A 142 5.73 2.75 -19.48
N PHE A 143 5.59 1.43 -19.40
CA PHE A 143 4.60 0.77 -18.55
C PHE A 143 5.04 -0.63 -18.10
N LEU A 144 4.50 -1.09 -16.98
CA LEU A 144 4.53 -2.50 -16.56
C LEU A 144 3.17 -3.11 -16.87
N SER A 145 3.13 -4.17 -17.68
CA SER A 145 1.87 -4.72 -18.18
C SER A 145 1.02 -5.29 -17.05
N LEU A 146 -0.23 -4.83 -16.93
CA LEU A 146 -1.23 -5.44 -16.05
C LEU A 146 -1.87 -6.69 -16.67
N ALA A 147 -1.76 -6.84 -17.99
CA ALA A 147 -2.24 -8.00 -18.71
C ALA A 147 -1.23 -9.17 -18.65
N GLN A 148 0.06 -8.87 -18.52
CA GLN A 148 1.14 -9.86 -18.49
C GLN A 148 2.16 -9.49 -17.40
N ASP A 149 2.06 -10.16 -16.26
CA ASP A 149 2.73 -9.76 -15.00
C ASP A 149 4.27 -9.70 -15.07
N THR A 150 4.89 -10.41 -16.02
CA THR A 150 6.36 -10.47 -16.18
C THR A 150 6.92 -9.48 -17.21
N ILE A 151 6.08 -8.70 -17.90
CA ILE A 151 6.49 -7.84 -19.03
C ILE A 151 6.32 -6.36 -18.69
N GLY A 152 7.40 -5.61 -18.79
CA GLY A 152 7.43 -4.16 -18.98
C GLY A 152 7.86 -3.81 -20.40
N ALA A 153 7.50 -2.61 -20.84
CA ALA A 153 7.83 -2.11 -22.16
C ALA A 153 8.18 -0.62 -22.13
N ILE A 154 9.17 -0.23 -22.94
CA ILE A 154 9.62 1.14 -23.13
C ILE A 154 9.65 1.42 -24.64
N GLU A 155 9.07 2.55 -25.04
CA GLU A 155 9.38 3.23 -26.30
C GLU A 155 10.21 4.47 -25.94
N TYR A 156 11.40 4.61 -26.56
CA TYR A 156 12.31 5.73 -26.34
C TYR A 156 12.75 6.32 -27.67
N LYS A 157 12.41 7.58 -27.93
CA LYS A 157 12.66 8.29 -29.19
C LYS A 157 13.71 9.35 -28.97
N VAL A 158 14.71 9.37 -29.85
CA VAL A 158 15.74 10.41 -29.94
C VAL A 158 15.67 11.04 -31.32
N THR A 159 15.22 12.29 -31.37
CA THR A 159 15.13 13.06 -32.62
C THR A 159 16.24 14.11 -32.65
N LEU A 160 17.04 14.12 -33.71
CA LEU A 160 18.05 15.17 -33.91
C LEU A 160 17.37 16.42 -34.46
N LEU A 161 17.45 17.54 -33.74
CA LEU A 161 16.75 18.76 -34.16
C LEU A 161 17.48 19.49 -35.28
N GLU A 162 18.81 19.59 -35.18
CA GLU A 162 19.63 20.39 -36.10
C GLU A 162 20.99 19.72 -36.36
N GLY A 163 21.53 19.89 -37.57
CA GLY A 163 22.84 19.37 -37.98
C GLY A 163 22.85 17.87 -38.28
N ALA A 164 23.98 17.23 -37.97
CA ALA A 164 24.21 15.80 -38.09
C ALA A 164 24.94 15.29 -36.84
N ALA A 165 24.61 14.07 -36.40
CA ALA A 165 25.22 13.47 -35.22
C ALA A 165 25.29 11.94 -35.35
N ASP A 166 26.35 11.36 -34.81
CA ASP A 166 26.45 9.93 -34.58
C ASP A 166 25.87 9.61 -33.19
N ILE A 167 24.83 8.78 -33.17
CA ILE A 167 24.16 8.35 -31.95
C ILE A 167 24.49 6.89 -31.68
N GLU A 168 24.89 6.62 -30.44
CA GLU A 168 25.03 5.28 -29.88
C GLU A 168 23.90 5.04 -28.87
N VAL A 169 23.16 3.96 -29.05
CA VAL A 169 22.17 3.47 -28.08
C VAL A 169 22.71 2.22 -27.42
N LYS A 170 22.82 2.25 -26.11
CA LYS A 170 23.26 1.14 -25.26
C LYS A 170 22.07 0.67 -24.44
N SER A 171 21.43 -0.40 -24.88
CA SER A 171 20.33 -1.04 -24.13
C SER A 171 20.91 -2.18 -23.29
N PHE A 172 20.82 -2.07 -21.97
CA PHE A 172 21.48 -3.00 -21.05
C PHE A 172 20.67 -3.34 -19.81
N LEU A 173 21.07 -4.44 -19.18
CA LEU A 173 20.68 -4.88 -17.85
C LEU A 173 21.82 -4.62 -16.88
N ASP A 174 21.49 -4.31 -15.63
CA ASP A 174 22.48 -4.04 -14.58
C ASP A 174 22.07 -4.71 -13.27
N SER A 175 22.87 -5.67 -12.78
CA SER A 175 22.70 -6.30 -11.48
C SER A 175 23.60 -5.74 -10.39
N GLY A 176 24.39 -4.70 -10.68
CA GLY A 176 25.22 -3.97 -9.72
C GLY A 176 24.44 -3.01 -8.80
N VAL A 177 23.17 -3.31 -8.55
CA VAL A 177 22.26 -2.50 -7.74
C VAL A 177 22.56 -2.65 -6.24
N LYS A 178 22.23 -1.60 -5.48
CA LYS A 178 22.34 -1.56 -4.02
C LYS A 178 21.02 -1.12 -3.41
N ASN A 179 20.82 -1.48 -2.15
CA ASN A 179 19.77 -0.91 -1.30
C ASN A 179 20.38 0.24 -0.49
N GLU A 180 19.72 1.40 -0.44
CA GLU A 180 20.12 2.54 0.41
C GLU A 180 19.96 2.20 1.90
N ASP A 181 19.06 1.27 2.25
CA ASP A 181 18.69 0.95 3.62
C ASP A 181 19.39 -0.29 4.23
N SER A 182 20.50 -0.76 3.65
CA SER A 182 21.24 -1.93 4.16
C SER A 182 21.80 -1.68 5.58
N ASN A 183 21.59 -2.62 6.50
CA ASN A 183 22.07 -2.49 7.89
C ASN A 183 23.59 -2.56 8.00
N TRP A 184 24.23 -3.32 7.08
CA TRP A 184 25.64 -3.73 7.13
C TRP A 184 26.37 -3.58 5.78
N ASP A 185 25.79 -2.88 4.81
CA ASP A 185 26.30 -2.77 3.43
C ASP A 185 26.52 -4.16 2.75
N ASP A 186 25.76 -5.17 3.19
CA ASP A 186 25.80 -6.53 2.64
C ASP A 186 25.43 -6.51 1.14
N ALA A 187 26.15 -7.30 0.34
CA ALA A 187 25.68 -7.62 -1.01
C ALA A 187 24.46 -8.54 -0.90
N PHE A 188 23.28 -8.05 -1.33
CA PHE A 188 22.05 -8.84 -1.25
C PHE A 188 21.91 -9.85 -2.40
N TRP A 189 22.52 -9.53 -3.54
CA TRP A 189 22.50 -10.34 -4.76
C TRP A 189 23.86 -10.97 -5.03
N GLN A 190 23.80 -12.17 -5.63
CA GLN A 190 24.89 -12.79 -6.36
C GLN A 190 24.43 -12.97 -7.81
N THR A 191 25.15 -12.34 -8.75
CA THR A 191 24.99 -12.63 -10.17
C THR A 191 25.58 -14.01 -10.46
N THR A 192 24.76 -14.94 -10.94
CA THR A 192 25.18 -16.32 -11.22
C THR A 192 25.49 -16.56 -12.69
N ALA A 193 24.83 -15.83 -13.58
CA ALA A 193 25.12 -15.87 -15.00
C ALA A 193 24.74 -14.56 -15.68
N VAL A 194 25.52 -14.21 -16.71
CA VAL A 194 25.28 -13.08 -17.59
C VAL A 194 25.30 -13.63 -19.01
N ASN A 195 24.19 -13.48 -19.73
CA ASN A 195 24.01 -14.11 -21.04
C ASN A 195 23.45 -13.11 -22.07
N ALA A 196 23.86 -13.27 -23.31
CA ALA A 196 23.29 -12.58 -24.45
C ALA A 196 23.18 -13.52 -25.65
N LYS A 197 22.07 -13.41 -26.38
CA LYS A 197 21.83 -14.13 -27.62
C LYS A 197 20.97 -13.29 -28.55
N GLU A 198 21.47 -13.04 -29.75
CA GLU A 198 20.82 -12.21 -30.77
C GLU A 198 20.48 -10.80 -30.26
N ASN A 199 19.20 -10.46 -30.08
CA ASN A 199 18.74 -9.18 -29.53
C ASN A 199 18.25 -9.29 -28.08
N THR A 200 18.49 -10.44 -27.44
CA THR A 200 18.03 -10.77 -26.09
C THR A 200 19.22 -10.84 -25.16
N ALA A 201 19.12 -10.23 -24.00
CA ALA A 201 20.09 -10.38 -22.93
C ALA A 201 19.37 -10.71 -21.62
N PHE A 202 20.01 -11.47 -20.75
CA PHE A 202 19.44 -11.80 -19.45
C PHE A 202 20.53 -12.05 -18.41
N ILE A 203 20.21 -11.69 -17.17
CA ILE A 203 21.04 -11.90 -15.99
C ILE A 203 20.29 -12.84 -15.05
N GLU A 204 20.93 -13.92 -14.66
CA GLU A 204 20.49 -14.77 -13.56
C GLU A 204 21.13 -14.26 -12.26
N ALA A 205 20.29 -14.05 -11.25
CA ALA A 205 20.73 -13.60 -9.94
C ALA A 205 20.04 -14.38 -8.83
N GLN A 206 20.78 -14.62 -7.75
CA GLN A 206 20.30 -15.31 -6.56
C GLN A 206 20.49 -14.42 -5.33
N THR A 207 19.51 -14.40 -4.43
CA THR A 207 19.64 -13.72 -3.15
C THR A 207 20.55 -14.51 -2.19
N ASN A 208 21.52 -13.87 -1.54
CA ASN A 208 22.58 -14.57 -0.77
C ASN A 208 22.10 -15.36 0.47
N LYS A 209 20.95 -15.03 1.07
CA LYS A 209 20.45 -15.69 2.31
C LYS A 209 19.16 -16.50 2.11
N THR A 210 18.30 -16.07 1.20
CA THR A 210 16.99 -16.68 0.93
C THR A 210 16.97 -17.59 -0.29
N ASN A 211 18.04 -17.60 -1.09
CA ASN A 211 18.17 -18.41 -2.31
C ASN A 211 17.04 -18.24 -3.34
N PHE A 212 16.32 -17.12 -3.33
CA PHE A 212 15.42 -16.78 -4.43
C PHE A 212 16.23 -16.61 -5.70
N LYS A 213 15.90 -17.39 -6.74
CA LYS A 213 16.53 -17.28 -8.05
C LYS A 213 15.62 -16.49 -8.97
N THR A 214 16.22 -15.50 -9.62
CA THR A 214 15.51 -14.55 -10.47
C THR A 214 16.25 -14.38 -11.78
N VAL A 215 15.49 -14.10 -12.83
CA VAL A 215 16.04 -13.68 -14.11
C VAL A 215 15.51 -12.32 -14.46
N THR A 216 16.45 -11.39 -14.69
CA THR A 216 16.16 -10.10 -15.29
C THR A 216 16.49 -10.20 -16.77
N TYR A 217 15.57 -9.84 -17.64
CA TYR A 217 15.75 -10.01 -19.08
C TYR A 217 15.42 -8.73 -19.84
N GLN A 218 15.97 -8.62 -21.04
CA GLN A 218 15.59 -7.63 -22.04
C GLN A 218 15.56 -8.25 -23.44
N ALA A 219 14.72 -7.66 -24.30
CA ALA A 219 14.81 -7.73 -25.75
C ALA A 219 14.70 -6.31 -26.31
N THR A 220 15.53 -5.96 -27.29
CA THR A 220 15.59 -4.59 -27.84
C THR A 220 15.49 -4.58 -29.36
N GLU A 221 14.66 -3.67 -29.87
CA GLU A 221 14.54 -3.37 -31.28
C GLU A 221 14.75 -1.86 -31.51
N VAL A 222 15.61 -1.50 -32.46
CA VAL A 222 15.92 -0.11 -32.77
C VAL A 222 15.57 0.17 -34.24
N TYR A 223 14.89 1.29 -34.48
CA TYR A 223 14.43 1.71 -35.80
C TYR A 223 14.83 3.16 -36.08
N LEU A 224 15.43 3.40 -37.25
CA LEU A 224 15.63 4.75 -37.79
C LEU A 224 14.42 5.13 -38.65
N ASN A 225 13.80 6.27 -38.33
CA ASN A 225 12.63 6.84 -39.01
C ASN A 225 11.49 5.81 -39.19
N THR A 226 11.28 4.94 -38.19
CA THR A 226 10.29 3.85 -38.15
C THR A 226 10.39 2.75 -39.22
N ALA A 227 11.19 2.95 -40.27
CA ALA A 227 11.24 2.05 -41.42
C ALA A 227 12.48 1.15 -41.44
N LYS A 228 13.63 1.64 -40.97
CA LYS A 228 14.90 0.92 -41.08
C LYS A 228 15.30 0.33 -39.73
N ARG A 229 15.25 -1.00 -39.61
CA ARG A 229 15.78 -1.72 -38.45
C ARG A 229 17.30 -1.53 -38.35
N VAL A 230 17.76 -1.11 -37.18
CA VAL A 230 19.18 -1.02 -36.82
C VAL A 230 19.54 -2.27 -36.03
N LEU A 231 20.51 -3.02 -36.53
CA LEU A 231 21.00 -4.22 -35.86
C LEU A 231 22.07 -3.86 -34.82
N PRO A 232 22.22 -4.67 -33.75
CA PRO A 232 23.27 -4.43 -32.78
C PRO A 232 24.63 -4.62 -33.45
N THR A 233 25.52 -3.67 -33.21
CA THR A 233 26.91 -3.67 -33.70
C THR A 233 27.84 -4.45 -32.79
N GLN A 234 27.47 -4.57 -31.51
CA GLN A 234 28.26 -5.23 -30.49
C GLN A 234 27.35 -5.69 -29.34
N THR A 235 27.64 -6.87 -28.80
CA THR A 235 27.19 -7.30 -27.49
C THR A 235 28.18 -6.80 -26.45
N MET A 236 27.68 -6.13 -25.42
CA MET A 236 28.48 -5.66 -24.29
C MET A 236 28.26 -6.62 -23.12
N GLU A 237 29.31 -7.29 -22.68
CA GLU A 237 29.28 -8.21 -21.53
C GLU A 237 30.27 -7.74 -20.48
N GLY A 238 29.80 -7.61 -19.25
CA GLY A 238 30.59 -7.38 -18.05
C GLY A 238 30.16 -8.32 -16.93
N GLU A 239 30.81 -8.21 -15.78
CA GLU A 239 30.54 -9.09 -14.64
C GLU A 239 29.11 -8.93 -14.09
N LEU A 240 28.58 -7.71 -14.10
CA LEU A 240 27.28 -7.35 -13.52
C LEU A 240 26.32 -6.70 -14.53
N ALA A 241 26.72 -6.63 -15.80
CA ALA A 241 25.93 -5.95 -16.81
C ALA A 241 26.04 -6.64 -18.17
N VAL A 242 24.94 -6.62 -18.92
CA VAL A 242 24.91 -7.13 -20.30
C VAL A 242 23.95 -6.34 -21.16
N GLY A 243 24.30 -6.16 -22.42
CA GLY A 243 23.44 -5.44 -23.34
C GLY A 243 23.93 -5.43 -24.76
N HIS A 244 23.30 -4.57 -25.55
CA HIS A 244 23.59 -4.42 -26.98
C HIS A 244 23.83 -2.95 -27.32
N LEU A 245 24.80 -2.72 -28.21
CA LEU A 245 25.17 -1.42 -28.73
C LEU A 245 24.67 -1.25 -30.16
N TYR A 246 23.85 -0.23 -30.39
CA TYR A 246 23.34 0.15 -31.70
C TYR A 246 23.96 1.50 -32.08
N LYS A 247 24.31 1.66 -33.35
CA LYS A 247 24.89 2.90 -33.88
C LYS A 247 24.11 3.38 -35.09
N ALA A 248 23.83 4.67 -35.15
CA ALA A 248 23.19 5.30 -36.30
C ALA A 248 23.69 6.73 -36.47
N SER A 249 23.92 7.13 -37.71
CA SER A 249 24.18 8.54 -38.06
C SER A 249 22.84 9.19 -38.43
N LEU A 250 22.50 10.28 -37.74
CA LEU A 250 21.26 11.02 -37.91
C LEU A 250 21.54 12.37 -38.59
N LYS A 251 20.58 12.82 -39.40
CA LYS A 251 20.45 14.18 -39.91
C LYS A 251 19.30 14.90 -39.21
N SER A 252 19.20 16.20 -39.41
CA SER A 252 18.10 17.00 -38.84
C SER A 252 16.74 16.41 -39.19
N GLY A 253 15.89 16.20 -38.19
CA GLY A 253 14.57 15.58 -38.30
C GLY A 253 14.57 14.05 -38.28
N ASP A 254 15.73 13.38 -38.34
CA ASP A 254 15.77 11.93 -38.16
C ASP A 254 15.47 11.56 -36.70
N THR A 255 14.73 10.46 -36.52
CA THR A 255 14.36 9.91 -35.21
C THR A 255 14.84 8.47 -35.11
N LEU A 256 15.57 8.18 -34.04
CA LEU A 256 15.92 6.83 -33.62
C LEU A 256 14.95 6.38 -32.52
N THR A 257 14.16 5.35 -32.80
CA THR A 257 13.18 4.77 -31.86
C THR A 257 13.69 3.45 -31.33
N THR A 258 13.78 3.33 -30.01
CA THR A 258 14.14 2.10 -29.30
C THR A 258 12.89 1.53 -28.62
N TYR A 259 12.51 0.32 -29.00
CA TYR A 259 11.55 -0.48 -28.23
C TYR A 259 12.32 -1.47 -27.36
N LYS A 260 12.10 -1.41 -26.05
CA LYS A 260 12.71 -2.32 -25.09
C LYS A 260 11.62 -3.05 -24.33
N TYR A 261 11.67 -4.37 -24.35
CA TYR A 261 10.81 -5.24 -23.55
C TYR A 261 11.67 -5.89 -22.48
N GLY A 262 11.22 -5.92 -21.23
CA GLY A 262 12.00 -6.51 -20.14
C GLY A 262 11.19 -6.69 -18.88
N GLY A 263 11.82 -7.23 -17.85
CA GLY A 263 11.17 -7.48 -16.56
C GLY A 263 11.81 -8.65 -15.84
N TYR A 264 11.02 -9.31 -15.00
CA TYR A 264 11.50 -10.34 -14.09
C TYR A 264 10.77 -11.67 -14.25
N ILE A 265 11.52 -12.74 -14.12
CA ILE A 265 11.02 -14.11 -14.00
C ILE A 265 11.51 -14.66 -12.66
N LEU A 266 10.60 -15.25 -11.88
CA LEU A 266 10.92 -15.90 -10.61
C LEU A 266 10.91 -17.41 -10.82
N ASP A 267 11.94 -18.10 -10.33
CA ASP A 267 12.09 -19.55 -10.47
C ASP A 267 10.87 -20.35 -10.00
N ARG A 268 10.29 -19.97 -8.86
CA ARG A 268 9.10 -20.58 -8.27
C ARG A 268 7.83 -20.48 -9.14
N LYS A 269 7.86 -19.67 -10.20
CA LYS A 269 6.74 -19.50 -11.16
C LYS A 269 7.00 -20.18 -12.50
N VAL A 270 8.11 -20.90 -12.67
CA VAL A 270 8.51 -21.52 -13.93
C VAL A 270 8.51 -23.04 -13.83
N THR A 271 7.99 -23.69 -14.87
CA THR A 271 8.18 -25.12 -15.13
C THR A 271 9.22 -25.29 -16.23
N GLY A 272 10.44 -25.73 -15.91
CA GLY A 272 11.54 -25.90 -16.88
C GLY A 272 12.78 -25.08 -16.53
N THR A 273 13.65 -24.82 -17.50
CA THR A 273 14.83 -23.98 -17.30
C THR A 273 14.46 -22.49 -17.35
N LEU A 274 15.17 -21.67 -16.57
CA LEU A 274 14.97 -20.23 -16.57
C LEU A 274 15.23 -19.60 -17.95
N GLU A 275 16.24 -20.10 -18.66
CA GLU A 275 16.55 -19.67 -20.04
C GLU A 275 15.36 -19.90 -21.00
N ALA A 276 14.72 -21.06 -20.95
CA ALA A 276 13.56 -21.34 -21.81
C ALA A 276 12.40 -20.38 -21.51
N ALA A 277 12.16 -20.07 -20.23
CA ALA A 277 11.14 -19.11 -19.83
C ALA A 277 11.45 -17.68 -20.33
N VAL A 278 12.72 -17.27 -20.36
CA VAL A 278 13.14 -15.99 -20.96
C VAL A 278 12.75 -15.94 -22.43
N PHE A 279 13.15 -16.95 -23.23
CA PHE A 279 12.86 -16.96 -24.67
C PHE A 279 11.37 -17.04 -24.97
N GLU A 280 10.59 -17.73 -24.15
CA GLU A 280 9.12 -17.74 -24.28
C GLU A 280 8.52 -16.35 -24.02
N VAL A 281 8.88 -15.70 -22.91
CA VAL A 281 8.35 -14.37 -22.56
C VAL A 281 8.79 -13.32 -23.59
N VAL A 282 10.05 -13.35 -23.99
CA VAL A 282 10.60 -12.47 -25.03
C VAL A 282 9.89 -12.70 -26.36
N GLY A 283 9.72 -13.95 -26.79
CA GLY A 283 9.02 -14.29 -28.02
C GLY A 283 7.58 -13.79 -28.03
N ARG A 284 6.86 -13.90 -26.90
CA ARG A 284 5.52 -13.32 -26.75
C ARG A 284 5.52 -11.79 -26.83
N ALA A 285 6.47 -11.13 -26.16
CA ALA A 285 6.56 -9.67 -26.15
C ALA A 285 6.89 -9.08 -27.54
N THR A 286 7.91 -9.62 -28.20
CA THR A 286 8.36 -9.12 -29.51
C THR A 286 7.36 -9.45 -30.62
N SER A 287 6.71 -10.61 -30.58
CA SER A 287 5.67 -10.97 -31.56
C SER A 287 4.41 -10.09 -31.44
N ALA A 288 4.05 -9.67 -30.22
CA ALA A 288 2.93 -8.76 -30.01
C ALA A 288 3.29 -7.31 -30.40
N GLY A 289 4.50 -6.87 -30.04
CA GLY A 289 4.96 -5.50 -30.25
C GLY A 289 4.40 -4.50 -29.23
N PHE A 290 5.02 -3.32 -29.19
CA PHE A 290 4.75 -2.28 -28.19
C PHE A 290 3.28 -1.83 -28.16
N GLU A 291 2.70 -1.49 -29.31
CA GLU A 291 1.33 -0.96 -29.37
C GLU A 291 0.26 -1.98 -28.96
N ALA A 292 0.44 -3.26 -29.26
CA ALA A 292 -0.48 -4.31 -28.82
C ALA A 292 -0.38 -4.52 -27.30
N LEU A 293 0.84 -4.54 -26.75
CA LEU A 293 1.07 -4.63 -25.30
C LEU A 293 0.49 -3.42 -24.55
N LYS A 294 0.68 -2.22 -25.10
CA LYS A 294 0.14 -0.96 -24.58
C LYS A 294 -1.39 -0.97 -24.57
N THR A 295 -2.00 -1.43 -25.67
CA THR A 295 -3.46 -1.57 -25.78
C THR A 295 -4.01 -2.57 -24.75
N ALA A 296 -3.36 -3.72 -24.59
CA ALA A 296 -3.75 -4.71 -23.59
C ALA A 296 -3.61 -4.19 -22.15
N HIS A 297 -2.54 -3.44 -21.86
CA HIS A 297 -2.33 -2.78 -20.59
C HIS A 297 -3.40 -1.71 -20.30
N ALA A 298 -3.69 -0.83 -21.26
CA ALA A 298 -4.73 0.20 -21.12
C ALA A 298 -6.14 -0.41 -20.92
N ASN A 299 -6.45 -1.51 -21.62
CA ASN A 299 -7.71 -2.24 -21.42
C ASN A 299 -7.81 -2.85 -20.02
N ALA A 300 -6.70 -3.37 -19.46
CA ALA A 300 -6.67 -3.86 -18.09
C ALA A 300 -6.91 -2.72 -17.07
N TRP A 301 -6.34 -1.53 -17.29
CA TRP A 301 -6.63 -0.34 -16.49
C TRP A 301 -8.08 0.11 -16.61
N LYS A 302 -8.64 0.12 -17.82
CA LYS A 302 -10.06 0.44 -18.03
C LYS A 302 -10.95 -0.47 -17.17
N ALA A 303 -10.67 -1.78 -17.13
CA ALA A 303 -11.43 -2.72 -16.30
C ALA A 303 -11.27 -2.48 -14.78
N ILE A 304 -10.17 -1.88 -14.34
CA ILE A 304 -10.01 -1.43 -12.94
C ILE A 304 -10.87 -0.19 -12.70
N TRP A 305 -10.73 0.84 -13.53
CA TRP A 305 -11.48 2.09 -13.41
C TRP A 305 -12.99 1.92 -13.53
N ASP A 306 -13.45 1.00 -14.37
CA ASP A 306 -14.88 0.66 -14.51
C ASP A 306 -15.52 0.22 -13.19
N ARG A 307 -14.72 -0.26 -12.21
CA ARG A 307 -15.17 -0.76 -10.91
C ARG A 307 -14.74 0.10 -9.72
N ALA A 308 -13.61 0.79 -9.82
CA ALA A 308 -12.97 1.45 -8.69
C ALA A 308 -12.96 2.99 -8.77
N ASP A 309 -13.30 3.60 -9.92
CA ASP A 309 -13.24 5.06 -10.06
C ASP A 309 -14.15 5.78 -9.06
N ILE A 310 -13.65 6.92 -8.57
CA ILE A 310 -14.43 7.89 -7.82
C ILE A 310 -14.37 9.20 -8.60
N VAL A 311 -15.53 9.66 -9.04
CA VAL A 311 -15.69 10.95 -9.72
C VAL A 311 -16.01 12.01 -8.68
N ILE A 312 -15.34 13.16 -8.75
CA ILE A 312 -15.57 14.35 -7.94
C ILE A 312 -15.64 15.53 -8.91
N GLU A 313 -16.78 16.21 -8.95
CA GLU A 313 -16.95 17.42 -9.75
C GLU A 313 -16.86 18.68 -8.90
N GLY A 314 -16.23 19.72 -9.43
CA GLY A 314 -16.05 21.01 -8.77
C GLY A 314 -14.68 21.20 -8.09
N ASP A 315 -13.93 20.12 -7.84
CA ASP A 315 -12.61 20.17 -7.21
C ASP A 315 -11.62 19.23 -7.90
N VAL A 316 -10.83 19.78 -8.83
CA VAL A 316 -9.84 19.01 -9.61
C VAL A 316 -8.70 18.46 -8.75
N LYS A 317 -8.34 19.13 -7.64
CA LYS A 317 -7.25 18.67 -6.77
C LYS A 317 -7.67 17.47 -5.95
N ALA A 318 -8.91 17.47 -5.44
CA ALA A 318 -9.50 16.30 -4.81
C ALA A 318 -9.64 15.14 -5.80
N GLN A 319 -10.14 15.41 -7.01
CA GLN A 319 -10.28 14.40 -8.07
C GLN A 319 -8.94 13.75 -8.44
N GLN A 320 -7.88 14.55 -8.60
CA GLN A 320 -6.53 14.06 -8.86
C GLN A 320 -6.04 13.18 -7.70
N GLY A 321 -6.21 13.63 -6.46
CA GLY A 321 -5.76 12.92 -5.26
C GLY A 321 -6.41 11.54 -5.12
N ILE A 322 -7.75 11.44 -5.21
CA ILE A 322 -8.43 10.15 -5.09
C ILE A 322 -8.05 9.17 -6.20
N ARG A 323 -7.92 9.64 -7.46
CA ARG A 323 -7.49 8.77 -8.56
C ARG A 323 -6.04 8.35 -8.43
N PHE A 324 -5.15 9.23 -7.99
CA PHE A 324 -3.77 8.85 -7.71
C PHE A 324 -3.67 7.74 -6.67
N ASN A 325 -4.44 7.86 -5.59
CA ASN A 325 -4.46 6.90 -4.50
C ASN A 325 -5.01 5.53 -4.95
N ILE A 326 -6.12 5.52 -5.70
CA ILE A 326 -6.68 4.29 -6.29
C ILE A 326 -5.71 3.67 -7.29
N PHE A 327 -5.06 4.49 -8.12
CA PHE A 327 -4.08 4.04 -9.10
C PHE A 327 -2.92 3.30 -8.41
N GLN A 328 -2.28 3.93 -7.43
CA GLN A 328 -1.12 3.37 -6.74
C GLN A 328 -1.43 2.13 -5.89
N LEU A 329 -2.61 2.04 -5.27
CA LEU A 329 -3.09 0.80 -4.62
C LEU A 329 -3.13 -0.36 -5.62
N ASN A 330 -3.72 -0.12 -6.79
CA ASN A 330 -3.85 -1.14 -7.85
C ASN A 330 -2.52 -1.50 -8.51
N GLN A 331 -1.54 -0.59 -8.52
CA GLN A 331 -0.17 -0.89 -8.96
C GLN A 331 0.58 -1.78 -7.97
N THR A 332 0.26 -1.67 -6.68
CA THR A 332 0.93 -2.41 -5.61
C THR A 332 0.35 -3.80 -5.43
N TYR A 333 -0.98 -3.95 -5.47
CA TYR A 333 -1.63 -5.24 -5.26
C TYR A 333 -2.85 -5.43 -6.16
N THR A 334 -2.84 -6.51 -6.94
CA THR A 334 -3.93 -6.85 -7.86
C THR A 334 -4.80 -8.01 -7.37
N GLY A 335 -4.35 -8.73 -6.34
CA GLY A 335 -5.02 -9.92 -5.81
C GLY A 335 -4.76 -11.22 -6.58
N LYS A 336 -3.91 -11.20 -7.62
CA LYS A 336 -3.59 -12.37 -8.44
C LYS A 336 -2.71 -13.41 -7.72
N ASP A 337 -1.89 -12.96 -6.77
CA ASP A 337 -0.95 -13.80 -6.03
C ASP A 337 -1.29 -13.79 -4.53
N ALA A 338 -1.75 -14.92 -4.01
CA ALA A 338 -2.12 -15.08 -2.60
C ALA A 338 -0.92 -15.15 -1.64
N THR A 339 0.30 -15.21 -2.18
CA THR A 339 1.54 -15.19 -1.38
C THR A 339 2.08 -13.77 -1.15
N LEU A 340 1.47 -12.77 -1.78
CA LEU A 340 1.85 -11.37 -1.65
C LEU A 340 0.92 -10.59 -0.73
N ASN A 341 1.43 -9.46 -0.23
CA ASN A 341 0.70 -8.50 0.57
C ASN A 341 1.07 -7.07 0.14
N ILE A 342 0.63 -6.06 0.90
CA ILE A 342 0.77 -4.64 0.58
C ILE A 342 1.79 -4.03 1.54
N GLY A 343 2.95 -3.63 1.02
CA GLY A 343 3.94 -2.90 1.81
C GLY A 343 3.51 -1.45 2.06
N PRO A 344 3.86 -0.82 3.20
CA PRO A 344 3.52 0.57 3.51
C PRO A 344 3.93 1.56 2.41
N LYS A 345 5.08 1.32 1.74
CA LYS A 345 5.53 2.09 0.57
C LYS A 345 5.46 1.34 -0.77
N GLY A 346 4.79 0.19 -0.80
CA GLY A 346 4.65 -0.67 -1.98
C GLY A 346 5.97 -0.87 -2.73
N PHE A 347 5.96 -0.60 -4.03
CA PHE A 347 7.14 -0.71 -4.91
C PHE A 347 7.74 0.66 -5.26
N THR A 348 7.73 1.60 -4.31
CA THR A 348 8.10 3.01 -4.59
C THR A 348 9.30 3.50 -3.79
N GLY A 349 9.83 2.68 -2.89
CA GLY A 349 10.97 3.01 -2.02
C GLY A 349 11.29 1.87 -1.06
N GLU A 350 12.35 2.04 -0.28
CA GLU A 350 12.88 0.98 0.59
C GLU A 350 12.44 1.10 2.06
N LYS A 351 12.07 2.30 2.53
CA LYS A 351 11.61 2.50 3.92
C LYS A 351 10.40 1.59 4.22
N TYR A 352 10.44 0.98 5.42
CA TYR A 352 9.56 -0.11 5.89
C TYR A 352 9.78 -1.48 5.22
N GLY A 353 10.77 -1.62 4.34
CA GLY A 353 11.23 -2.88 3.77
C GLY A 353 10.24 -3.56 2.82
N GLY A 354 9.17 -2.88 2.38
CA GLY A 354 8.10 -3.51 1.58
C GLY A 354 7.34 -4.64 2.31
N SER A 355 7.48 -4.71 3.64
CA SER A 355 6.95 -5.78 4.49
C SER A 355 5.47 -5.62 4.80
N THR A 356 4.86 -6.67 5.34
CA THR A 356 3.45 -6.66 5.77
C THR A 356 3.29 -6.10 7.18
N TYR A 357 2.31 -5.22 7.37
CA TYR A 357 1.92 -4.60 8.65
C TYR A 357 0.42 -4.78 8.91
N TRP A 358 -0.07 -4.35 10.08
CA TRP A 358 -1.50 -4.35 10.43
C TRP A 358 -2.35 -3.42 9.55
N ASP A 359 -1.71 -2.49 8.83
CA ASP A 359 -2.28 -1.62 7.82
C ASP A 359 -3.20 -2.35 6.83
N THR A 360 -2.80 -3.55 6.41
CA THR A 360 -3.55 -4.36 5.44
C THR A 360 -4.93 -4.68 5.97
N GLU A 361 -4.98 -5.20 7.20
CA GLU A 361 -6.22 -5.65 7.82
C GLU A 361 -7.10 -4.49 8.27
N ALA A 362 -6.49 -3.42 8.81
CA ALA A 362 -7.22 -2.28 9.36
C ALA A 362 -7.72 -1.28 8.29
N TYR A 363 -7.01 -1.14 7.15
CA TYR A 363 -7.29 -0.07 6.18
C TYR A 363 -7.45 -0.57 4.74
N CYS A 364 -6.63 -1.52 4.29
CA CYS A 364 -6.62 -1.91 2.88
C CYS A 364 -7.75 -2.86 2.50
N ILE A 365 -8.10 -3.81 3.38
CA ILE A 365 -9.15 -4.81 3.12
C ILE A 365 -10.51 -4.19 2.72
N PRO A 366 -11.02 -3.12 3.38
CA PRO A 366 -12.24 -2.43 2.94
C PRO A 366 -12.23 -2.03 1.46
N PHE A 367 -11.13 -1.45 0.98
CA PHE A 367 -10.97 -1.05 -0.42
C PHE A 367 -11.01 -2.26 -1.37
N TYR A 368 -10.23 -3.31 -1.08
CA TYR A 368 -10.17 -4.48 -1.96
C TYR A 368 -11.47 -5.28 -1.96
N MET A 369 -12.16 -5.39 -0.83
CA MET A 369 -13.49 -6.02 -0.77
C MET A 369 -14.52 -5.30 -1.62
N ALA A 370 -14.49 -3.96 -1.62
CA ALA A 370 -15.49 -3.15 -2.30
C ALA A 370 -15.20 -2.93 -3.80
N THR A 371 -13.93 -2.95 -4.21
CA THR A 371 -13.54 -2.59 -5.58
C THR A 371 -13.09 -3.78 -6.44
N LYS A 372 -12.89 -4.95 -5.83
CA LYS A 372 -12.45 -6.19 -6.52
C LYS A 372 -13.46 -7.33 -6.33
N ASP A 373 -13.08 -8.49 -6.88
CA ASP A 373 -13.73 -9.76 -6.57
C ASP A 373 -13.44 -10.16 -5.11
N GLN A 374 -14.42 -10.76 -4.43
CA GLN A 374 -14.30 -11.15 -3.02
C GLN A 374 -13.09 -12.06 -2.74
N LYS A 375 -12.63 -12.84 -3.73
CA LYS A 375 -11.43 -13.68 -3.63
C LYS A 375 -10.17 -12.88 -3.32
N VAL A 376 -10.09 -11.61 -3.71
CA VAL A 376 -8.91 -10.76 -3.44
C VAL A 376 -8.77 -10.51 -1.94
N ALA A 377 -9.85 -10.11 -1.27
CA ALA A 377 -9.82 -9.94 0.19
C ALA A 377 -9.65 -11.28 0.92
N ARG A 378 -10.24 -12.36 0.40
CA ARG A 378 -10.02 -13.72 0.91
C ARG A 378 -8.55 -14.14 0.82
N ASN A 379 -7.84 -13.77 -0.25
CA ASN A 379 -6.41 -14.05 -0.42
C ASN A 379 -5.56 -13.32 0.64
N LEU A 380 -5.88 -12.06 0.98
CA LEU A 380 -5.21 -11.33 2.07
C LEU A 380 -5.44 -12.00 3.44
N LEU A 381 -6.63 -12.55 3.67
CA LEU A 381 -6.90 -13.32 4.90
C LEU A 381 -6.22 -14.69 4.89
N GLN A 382 -6.15 -15.36 3.73
CA GLN A 382 -5.43 -16.62 3.56
C GLN A 382 -3.92 -16.43 3.78
N TYR A 383 -3.35 -15.29 3.38
CA TYR A 383 -1.97 -14.93 3.66
C TYR A 383 -1.67 -14.99 5.18
N ARG A 384 -2.55 -14.44 6.03
CA ARG A 384 -2.41 -14.51 7.49
C ARG A 384 -2.64 -15.91 8.06
N TYR A 385 -3.59 -16.67 7.50
CA TYR A 385 -3.78 -18.07 7.90
C TYR A 385 -2.53 -18.91 7.63
N ASN A 386 -1.91 -18.77 6.45
CA ASN A 386 -0.67 -19.47 6.09
C ASN A 386 0.53 -19.12 7.00
N GLN A 387 0.42 -18.05 7.80
CA GLN A 387 1.43 -17.59 8.75
C GLN A 387 1.09 -17.91 10.21
N LEU A 388 -0.01 -18.64 10.49
CA LEU A 388 -0.47 -18.92 11.84
C LEU A 388 0.60 -19.64 12.69
N ASP A 389 1.27 -20.64 12.13
CA ASP A 389 2.33 -21.36 12.83
C ASP A 389 3.49 -20.43 13.25
N LYS A 390 3.88 -19.50 12.38
CA LYS A 390 4.89 -18.49 12.70
C LYS A 390 4.41 -17.49 13.75
N ALA A 391 3.14 -17.11 13.73
CA ALA A 391 2.56 -16.29 14.80
C ALA A 391 2.57 -17.03 16.16
N ILE A 392 2.39 -18.34 16.17
CA ILE A 392 2.53 -19.18 17.37
C ILE A 392 3.99 -19.23 17.84
N GLU A 393 4.95 -19.40 16.92
CA GLU A 393 6.39 -19.34 17.23
C GLU A 393 6.78 -17.98 17.83
N ASN A 394 6.29 -16.87 17.26
CA ASN A 394 6.53 -15.52 17.79
C ASN A 394 6.02 -15.37 19.23
N ALA A 395 4.82 -15.88 19.51
CA ALA A 395 4.27 -15.86 20.87
C ALA A 395 5.11 -16.74 21.83
N ALA A 396 5.55 -17.91 21.38
CA ALA A 396 6.39 -18.81 22.19
C ALA A 396 7.73 -18.17 22.59
N LYS A 397 8.35 -17.38 21.70
CA LYS A 397 9.57 -16.60 22.00
C LYS A 397 9.38 -15.61 23.15
N LEU A 398 8.13 -15.16 23.38
CA LEU A 398 7.77 -14.23 24.47
C LEU A 398 7.16 -14.94 25.68
N GLY A 399 7.23 -16.27 25.74
CA GLY A 399 6.77 -17.06 26.88
C GLY A 399 5.28 -17.44 26.86
N PHE A 400 4.57 -17.21 25.75
CA PHE A 400 3.21 -17.71 25.57
C PHE A 400 3.21 -19.20 25.15
N SER A 401 2.14 -19.91 25.45
CA SER A 401 2.08 -21.37 25.27
C SER A 401 0.74 -21.83 24.67
N ASN A 402 0.58 -23.15 24.51
CA ASN A 402 -0.67 -23.79 24.10
C ASN A 402 -1.23 -23.31 22.75
N GLY A 403 -0.39 -22.87 21.82
CA GLY A 403 -0.83 -22.38 20.52
C GLY A 403 -1.45 -20.98 20.57
N ALA A 404 -1.11 -20.15 21.57
CA ALA A 404 -1.31 -18.71 21.48
C ALA A 404 -0.57 -18.15 20.26
N ALA A 405 -1.24 -17.32 19.48
CA ALA A 405 -0.68 -16.71 18.28
C ALA A 405 -0.51 -15.20 18.51
N LEU A 406 0.70 -14.70 18.30
CA LEU A 406 1.03 -13.28 18.22
C LEU A 406 1.53 -13.01 16.81
N TYR A 407 0.68 -12.41 16.00
CA TYR A 407 1.08 -11.97 14.68
C TYR A 407 2.15 -10.88 14.80
N PRO A 408 3.12 -10.87 13.87
CA PRO A 408 4.21 -9.92 13.90
C PRO A 408 3.73 -8.50 13.57
N MET A 409 4.45 -7.49 14.06
CA MET A 409 4.28 -6.11 13.60
C MET A 409 4.76 -5.97 12.15
N VAL A 410 5.91 -6.57 11.83
CA VAL A 410 6.53 -6.50 10.49
C VAL A 410 6.87 -7.90 10.02
N THR A 411 6.45 -8.27 8.81
CA THR A 411 6.81 -9.60 8.28
C THR A 411 6.76 -9.77 6.77
N MET A 412 7.47 -10.78 6.28
CA MET A 412 7.34 -11.33 4.93
C MET A 412 6.76 -12.76 4.93
N ASN A 413 7.10 -13.56 5.94
CA ASN A 413 6.84 -15.00 6.00
C ASN A 413 6.08 -15.44 7.27
N GLY A 414 5.71 -14.49 8.14
CA GLY A 414 5.03 -14.70 9.42
C GLY A 414 5.94 -14.51 10.64
N GLU A 415 7.27 -14.56 10.48
CA GLU A 415 8.19 -14.24 11.56
C GLU A 415 8.25 -12.74 11.81
N GLU A 416 8.40 -12.35 13.07
CA GLU A 416 8.64 -10.95 13.43
C GLU A 416 9.94 -10.45 12.81
N CYS A 417 9.93 -9.20 12.35
CA CYS A 417 11.08 -8.52 11.77
C CYS A 417 11.39 -7.20 12.47
N HIS A 418 10.46 -6.65 13.26
CA HIS A 418 10.65 -5.38 13.96
C HIS A 418 11.60 -5.51 15.16
N ASN A 419 12.43 -4.49 15.41
CA ASN A 419 13.55 -4.56 16.35
C ASN A 419 13.56 -3.47 17.44
N GLU A 420 12.40 -2.90 17.78
CA GLU A 420 12.22 -1.97 18.91
C GLU A 420 11.17 -2.56 19.87
N TRP A 421 11.56 -2.79 21.13
CA TRP A 421 10.80 -3.61 22.09
C TRP A 421 9.42 -3.01 22.39
N GLU A 422 9.34 -1.67 22.42
CA GLU A 422 8.11 -0.89 22.61
C GLU A 422 7.08 -1.13 21.51
N ILE A 423 7.47 -1.66 20.35
CA ILE A 423 6.60 -1.96 19.23
C ILE A 423 6.50 -3.48 19.02
N THR A 424 7.66 -4.13 18.88
CA THR A 424 7.81 -5.56 18.62
C THR A 424 7.05 -6.40 19.64
N PHE A 425 7.16 -6.07 20.93
CA PHE A 425 6.54 -6.87 22.00
C PHE A 425 5.23 -6.28 22.52
N GLU A 426 5.07 -4.96 22.41
CA GLU A 426 4.06 -4.22 23.15
C GLU A 426 2.93 -3.66 22.28
N GLU A 427 3.11 -3.47 20.97
CA GLU A 427 2.07 -2.99 20.06
C GLU A 427 1.11 -4.11 19.61
N ILE A 428 0.52 -4.77 20.59
CA ILE A 428 -0.18 -6.05 20.43
C ILE A 428 -1.61 -5.92 19.88
N HIS A 429 -2.12 -4.70 19.70
CA HIS A 429 -3.44 -4.45 19.13
C HIS A 429 -3.56 -4.97 17.69
N ARG A 430 -2.45 -5.12 16.97
CA ARG A 430 -2.35 -5.76 15.64
C ARG A 430 -3.02 -7.13 15.55
N ASN A 431 -2.98 -7.94 16.62
CA ASN A 431 -3.70 -9.21 16.67
C ASN A 431 -5.22 -9.03 16.50
N GLY A 432 -5.75 -7.96 17.08
CA GLY A 432 -7.17 -7.66 16.96
C GLY A 432 -7.55 -7.09 15.60
N ALA A 433 -6.66 -6.38 14.91
CA ALA A 433 -6.89 -5.95 13.53
C ALA A 433 -7.14 -7.17 12.61
N ILE A 434 -6.37 -8.26 12.79
CA ILE A 434 -6.53 -9.51 12.04
C ILE A 434 -7.88 -10.17 12.34
N ALA A 435 -8.25 -10.30 13.62
CA ALA A 435 -9.56 -10.85 13.99
C ALA A 435 -10.72 -9.99 13.46
N PHE A 436 -10.56 -8.66 13.49
CA PHE A 436 -11.54 -7.71 12.95
C PHE A 436 -11.67 -7.83 11.43
N ALA A 437 -10.58 -8.05 10.70
CA ALA A 437 -10.62 -8.27 9.26
C ALA A 437 -11.40 -9.55 8.89
N ILE A 438 -11.25 -10.64 9.66
CA ILE A 438 -12.05 -11.87 9.48
C ILE A 438 -13.55 -11.58 9.69
N PHE A 439 -13.88 -10.83 10.74
CA PHE A 439 -15.26 -10.38 10.99
C PHE A 439 -15.79 -9.51 9.85
N ASN A 440 -15.01 -8.53 9.42
CA ASN A 440 -15.43 -7.56 8.41
C ASN A 440 -15.61 -8.22 7.04
N TYR A 441 -14.74 -9.17 6.68
CA TYR A 441 -14.88 -9.99 5.48
C TYR A 441 -16.23 -10.69 5.44
N TYR A 442 -16.54 -11.50 6.47
CA TYR A 442 -17.82 -12.20 6.51
C TYR A 442 -19.00 -11.23 6.51
N ARG A 443 -18.95 -10.16 7.32
CA ARG A 443 -19.99 -9.13 7.39
C ARG A 443 -20.29 -8.53 6.01
N TYR A 444 -19.26 -8.22 5.24
CA TYR A 444 -19.39 -7.56 3.94
C TYR A 444 -19.79 -8.55 2.83
N THR A 445 -19.06 -9.65 2.68
CA THR A 445 -19.24 -10.60 1.56
C THR A 445 -20.38 -11.58 1.79
N GLY A 446 -20.73 -11.86 3.05
CA GLY A 446 -21.62 -12.96 3.42
C GLY A 446 -20.98 -14.34 3.27
N ASP A 447 -19.72 -14.43 2.86
CA ASP A 447 -18.99 -15.69 2.71
C ASP A 447 -18.54 -16.19 4.09
N TYR A 448 -19.38 -17.04 4.69
CA TYR A 448 -19.06 -17.67 5.96
C TYR A 448 -18.02 -18.79 5.81
N SER A 449 -17.80 -19.34 4.60
CA SER A 449 -16.97 -20.55 4.41
C SER A 449 -15.53 -20.34 4.83
N TYR A 450 -15.00 -19.12 4.73
CA TYR A 450 -13.67 -18.76 5.21
C TYR A 450 -13.46 -19.10 6.70
N ILE A 451 -14.47 -18.94 7.57
CA ILE A 451 -14.33 -19.15 9.01
C ILE A 451 -14.07 -20.62 9.36
N PRO A 452 -14.92 -21.59 8.98
CA PRO A 452 -14.63 -23.00 9.21
C PRO A 452 -13.43 -23.50 8.39
N GLU A 453 -13.19 -23.01 7.18
CA GLU A 453 -12.04 -23.46 6.37
C GLU A 453 -10.69 -23.04 6.95
N MET A 454 -10.59 -21.84 7.54
CA MET A 454 -9.32 -21.24 7.99
C MET A 454 -9.49 -20.33 9.22
N GLY A 455 -10.42 -19.39 9.16
CA GLY A 455 -10.48 -18.26 10.09
C GLY A 455 -10.64 -18.64 11.56
N LEU A 456 -11.33 -19.74 11.87
CA LEU A 456 -11.56 -20.14 13.26
C LEU A 456 -10.26 -20.60 13.95
N GLU A 457 -9.32 -21.20 13.24
CA GLU A 457 -8.00 -21.56 13.79
C GLU A 457 -7.21 -20.31 14.20
N VAL A 458 -7.25 -19.28 13.34
CA VAL A 458 -6.65 -17.96 13.61
C VAL A 458 -7.29 -17.30 14.84
N LEU A 459 -8.62 -17.29 14.91
CA LEU A 459 -9.36 -16.72 16.03
C LEU A 459 -9.06 -17.44 17.36
N ILE A 460 -8.91 -18.77 17.35
CA ILE A 460 -8.52 -19.56 18.52
C ILE A 460 -7.11 -19.17 18.99
N GLY A 461 -6.14 -19.08 18.08
CA GLY A 461 -4.78 -18.67 18.42
C GLY A 461 -4.73 -17.26 19.04
N ILE A 462 -5.49 -16.32 18.48
CA ILE A 462 -5.60 -14.94 19.00
C ILE A 462 -6.29 -14.91 20.37
N ALA A 463 -7.37 -15.66 20.57
CA ALA A 463 -8.07 -15.71 21.85
C ALA A 463 -7.18 -16.29 22.97
N ARG A 464 -6.38 -17.32 22.65
CA ARG A 464 -5.37 -17.89 23.55
C ARG A 464 -4.32 -16.88 23.96
N PHE A 465 -3.83 -16.08 23.00
CA PHE A 465 -2.91 -14.98 23.29
C PHE A 465 -3.52 -13.99 24.27
N TRP A 466 -4.73 -13.47 23.99
CA TRP A 466 -5.37 -12.49 24.87
C TRP A 466 -5.65 -13.01 26.27
N HIS A 467 -6.08 -14.28 26.39
CA HIS A 467 -6.27 -14.92 27.69
C HIS A 467 -4.98 -14.99 28.51
N GLN A 468 -3.84 -15.31 27.88
CA GLN A 468 -2.55 -15.41 28.57
C GLN A 468 -1.90 -14.04 28.81
N ARG A 469 -2.18 -13.05 27.95
CA ARG A 469 -1.61 -11.70 28.04
C ARG A 469 -2.29 -10.82 29.10
N ALA A 470 -3.57 -11.08 29.38
CA ALA A 470 -4.33 -10.40 30.42
C ALA A 470 -3.92 -10.88 31.82
N THR A 471 -3.88 -9.96 32.77
CA THR A 471 -3.54 -10.24 34.18
C THR A 471 -4.73 -9.89 35.07
N PHE A 472 -5.09 -10.76 36.02
CA PHE A 472 -6.13 -10.39 37.01
C PHE A 472 -5.53 -9.48 38.09
N SER A 473 -5.97 -8.23 38.16
CA SER A 473 -5.59 -7.28 39.19
C SER A 473 -6.50 -7.41 40.40
N THR A 474 -5.96 -7.82 41.55
CA THR A 474 -6.70 -7.85 42.82
C THR A 474 -7.10 -6.46 43.27
N ALA A 475 -6.27 -5.44 42.99
CA ALA A 475 -6.54 -4.06 43.35
C ALA A 475 -7.73 -3.45 42.58
N LYS A 476 -7.88 -3.79 41.29
CA LYS A 476 -9.00 -3.34 40.46
C LYS A 476 -10.16 -4.35 40.41
N ASN A 477 -9.97 -5.54 40.99
CA ASN A 477 -10.88 -6.69 40.89
C ASN A 477 -11.34 -6.98 39.43
N ALA A 478 -10.40 -6.88 38.50
CA ALA A 478 -10.66 -6.97 37.06
C ALA A 478 -9.40 -7.44 36.31
N TYR A 479 -9.57 -7.96 35.10
CA TYR A 479 -8.47 -8.23 34.18
C TYR A 479 -7.95 -6.93 33.58
N VAL A 480 -6.64 -6.76 33.59
CA VAL A 480 -5.89 -5.63 33.05
C VAL A 480 -4.91 -6.12 31.99
N ILE A 481 -4.48 -5.23 31.10
CA ILE A 481 -3.38 -5.49 30.17
C ILE A 481 -2.32 -4.42 30.41
N LEU A 482 -1.15 -4.85 30.86
CA LEU A 482 -0.06 -3.98 31.33
C LEU A 482 1.10 -3.97 30.33
N GLY A 483 1.86 -2.87 30.26
CA GLY A 483 3.05 -2.74 29.41
C GLY A 483 2.75 -2.94 27.93
N VAL A 484 1.97 -2.04 27.34
CA VAL A 484 1.55 -2.08 25.94
C VAL A 484 1.83 -0.75 25.25
N THR A 485 1.83 -0.78 23.92
CA THR A 485 1.77 0.38 23.04
C THR A 485 0.46 0.29 22.26
N GLY A 486 -0.34 1.36 22.26
CA GLY A 486 -1.55 1.45 21.44
C GLY A 486 -1.22 1.85 19.99
N PRO A 487 -2.22 2.05 19.13
CA PRO A 487 -2.00 2.71 17.83
C PRO A 487 -1.28 4.06 17.97
N ASN A 488 -1.47 4.77 19.08
CA ASN A 488 -0.63 5.92 19.40
C ASN A 488 0.76 5.48 19.87
N GLU A 489 1.70 5.33 18.94
CA GLU A 489 3.09 4.97 19.23
C GLU A 489 3.87 6.03 20.04
N TYR A 490 3.29 7.22 20.29
CA TYR A 490 3.83 8.22 21.21
C TYR A 490 3.49 7.94 22.68
N GLU A 491 2.96 6.74 22.97
CA GLU A 491 2.72 6.23 24.31
C GLU A 491 3.28 4.80 24.37
N ASN A 492 4.41 4.61 25.05
CA ASN A 492 5.08 3.31 25.14
C ASN A 492 5.06 2.76 26.56
N ASN A 493 5.00 1.44 26.69
CA ASN A 493 4.96 0.73 27.96
C ASN A 493 3.83 1.20 28.91
N VAL A 494 2.71 1.62 28.33
CA VAL A 494 1.56 2.11 29.09
C VAL A 494 0.70 0.96 29.62
N ASN A 495 -0.16 1.26 30.59
CA ASN A 495 -1.06 0.27 31.18
C ASN A 495 -2.51 0.56 30.79
N ASN A 496 -3.23 -0.51 30.49
CA ASN A 496 -4.66 -0.47 30.18
C ASN A 496 -5.00 0.47 29.04
N ASN A 497 -4.22 0.43 27.94
CA ASN A 497 -4.62 1.14 26.72
C ASN A 497 -6.06 0.74 26.35
N TRP A 498 -6.99 1.71 26.31
CA TRP A 498 -8.42 1.39 26.25
C TRP A 498 -8.77 0.62 24.98
N TYR A 499 -8.22 1.02 23.83
CA TYR A 499 -8.45 0.34 22.56
C TYR A 499 -7.98 -1.11 22.61
N THR A 500 -6.77 -1.35 23.11
CA THR A 500 -6.19 -2.70 23.27
C THR A 500 -7.05 -3.58 24.18
N ASN A 501 -7.47 -3.07 25.34
CA ASN A 501 -8.34 -3.82 26.26
C ASN A 501 -9.69 -4.15 25.60
N TYR A 502 -10.27 -3.20 24.87
CA TYR A 502 -11.59 -3.35 24.26
C TYR A 502 -11.55 -4.37 23.13
N LEU A 503 -10.51 -4.28 22.31
CA LEU A 503 -10.23 -5.18 21.21
C LEU A 503 -9.94 -6.60 21.71
N ALA A 504 -9.16 -6.77 22.78
CA ALA A 504 -8.91 -8.06 23.41
C ALA A 504 -10.21 -8.73 23.89
N ARG A 505 -11.06 -7.97 24.61
CA ARG A 505 -12.39 -8.43 25.04
C ARG A 505 -13.21 -8.88 23.85
N TRP A 506 -13.26 -8.07 22.79
CA TRP A 506 -14.03 -8.32 21.58
C TRP A 506 -13.54 -9.57 20.85
N CYS A 507 -12.23 -9.75 20.67
CA CYS A 507 -11.65 -10.92 20.02
C CYS A 507 -12.05 -12.22 20.70
N ILE A 508 -11.98 -12.27 22.03
CA ILE A 508 -12.40 -13.45 22.81
C ILE A 508 -13.89 -13.75 22.62
N ALA A 509 -14.73 -12.70 22.69
CA ALA A 509 -16.18 -12.86 22.54
C ALA A 509 -16.54 -13.33 21.11
N TYR A 510 -15.86 -12.78 20.10
CA TYR A 510 -16.05 -13.15 18.71
C TYR A 510 -15.61 -14.59 18.45
N ALA A 511 -14.41 -14.98 18.89
CA ALA A 511 -13.91 -16.36 18.78
C ALA A 511 -14.87 -17.36 19.43
N THR A 512 -15.32 -17.07 20.66
CA THR A 512 -16.31 -17.89 21.39
C THR A 512 -17.60 -18.07 20.59
N THR A 513 -18.11 -16.98 20.00
CA THR A 513 -19.32 -17.01 19.16
C THR A 513 -19.12 -17.87 17.92
N GLN A 514 -17.96 -17.76 17.25
CA GLN A 514 -17.67 -18.53 16.05
C GLN A 514 -17.44 -20.02 16.34
N ILE A 515 -16.83 -20.37 17.48
CA ILE A 515 -16.72 -21.77 17.92
C ILE A 515 -18.10 -22.42 17.98
N GLN A 516 -19.08 -21.74 18.60
CA GLN A 516 -20.43 -22.26 18.72
C GLN A 516 -21.14 -22.34 17.35
N LYS A 517 -21.03 -21.30 16.51
CA LYS A 517 -21.63 -21.32 15.16
C LYS A 517 -21.06 -22.42 14.27
N VAL A 518 -19.73 -22.63 14.28
CA VAL A 518 -19.08 -23.71 13.51
C VAL A 518 -19.47 -25.08 14.07
N LYS A 519 -19.55 -25.23 15.40
CA LYS A 519 -20.04 -26.47 16.02
C LYS A 519 -21.46 -26.84 15.56
N ASP A 520 -22.35 -25.86 15.49
CA ASP A 520 -23.76 -26.09 15.16
C ASP A 520 -23.99 -26.25 13.65
N GLY A 521 -23.23 -25.54 12.80
CA GLY A 521 -23.43 -25.51 11.35
C GLY A 521 -22.45 -26.32 10.50
N TYR A 522 -21.26 -26.64 11.02
CA TYR A 522 -20.13 -27.21 10.27
C TYR A 522 -19.39 -28.29 11.11
N PRO A 523 -20.06 -29.40 11.47
CA PRO A 523 -19.53 -30.38 12.42
C PRO A 523 -18.23 -31.07 11.97
N GLU A 524 -18.03 -31.26 10.67
CA GLU A 524 -16.79 -31.85 10.13
C GLU A 524 -15.59 -30.92 10.33
N ASP A 525 -15.71 -29.65 9.95
CA ASP A 525 -14.69 -28.63 10.20
C ASP A 525 -14.47 -28.42 11.69
N TYR A 526 -15.55 -28.40 12.49
CA TYR A 526 -15.42 -28.32 13.95
C TYR A 526 -14.53 -29.45 14.49
N ASN A 527 -14.80 -30.70 14.11
CA ASN A 527 -14.02 -31.86 14.55
C ASN A 527 -12.55 -31.76 14.09
N ARG A 528 -12.31 -31.33 12.85
CA ARG A 528 -10.95 -31.08 12.32
C ARG A 528 -10.23 -30.02 13.14
N ILE A 529 -10.85 -28.87 13.35
CA ILE A 529 -10.28 -27.73 14.08
C ILE A 529 -10.01 -28.09 15.54
N MET A 530 -10.94 -28.75 16.23
CA MET A 530 -10.70 -29.24 17.59
C MET A 530 -9.58 -30.30 17.62
N GLY A 531 -9.48 -31.13 16.58
CA GLY A 531 -8.41 -32.09 16.37
C GLY A 531 -7.04 -31.45 16.22
N ILE A 532 -6.93 -30.33 15.49
CA ILE A 532 -5.70 -29.56 15.28
C ILE A 532 -5.35 -28.74 16.52
N THR A 533 -6.28 -27.90 16.96
CA THR A 533 -6.05 -26.91 18.04
C THR A 533 -6.03 -27.52 19.44
N LYS A 534 -6.54 -28.74 19.60
CA LYS A 534 -6.74 -29.44 20.88
C LYS A 534 -7.52 -28.60 21.91
N LEU A 535 -8.38 -27.70 21.43
CA LEU A 535 -9.17 -26.80 22.26
C LEU A 535 -10.14 -27.58 23.17
N LYS A 536 -10.24 -27.17 24.43
CA LYS A 536 -11.17 -27.76 25.42
C LYS A 536 -12.23 -26.73 25.82
N SER A 537 -13.44 -27.19 26.14
CA SER A 537 -14.52 -26.30 26.61
C SER A 537 -14.13 -25.48 27.85
N ALA A 538 -13.43 -26.11 28.80
CA ALA A 538 -12.95 -25.42 30.01
C ALA A 538 -11.96 -24.28 29.69
N GLU A 539 -11.24 -24.36 28.58
CA GLU A 539 -10.35 -23.29 28.10
C GLU A 539 -11.18 -22.08 27.62
N VAL A 540 -12.23 -22.34 26.83
CA VAL A 540 -13.18 -21.31 26.37
C VAL A 540 -13.87 -20.63 27.57
N ASP A 541 -14.25 -21.39 28.59
CA ASP A 541 -14.84 -20.84 29.83
C ASP A 541 -13.89 -19.88 30.55
N GLN A 542 -12.58 -20.17 30.56
CA GLN A 542 -11.57 -19.28 31.13
C GLN A 542 -11.41 -18.00 30.31
N TRP A 543 -11.42 -18.09 28.98
CA TRP A 543 -11.38 -16.91 28.12
C TRP A 543 -12.57 -15.99 28.40
N GLN A 544 -13.76 -16.54 28.55
CA GLN A 544 -14.95 -15.75 28.88
C GLN A 544 -14.83 -15.00 30.21
N LYS A 545 -14.09 -15.53 31.21
CA LYS A 545 -13.84 -14.80 32.46
C LYS A 545 -13.01 -13.54 32.23
N VAL A 546 -12.01 -13.60 31.34
CA VAL A 546 -11.22 -12.43 30.92
C VAL A 546 -12.11 -11.41 30.22
N SER A 547 -12.87 -11.85 29.21
CA SER A 547 -13.74 -10.96 28.43
C SER A 547 -14.80 -10.27 29.30
N LYS A 548 -15.47 -11.01 30.20
CA LYS A 548 -16.54 -10.46 31.06
C LYS A 548 -16.04 -9.49 32.14
N ASN A 549 -14.78 -9.61 32.55
CA ASN A 549 -14.23 -8.84 33.67
C ASN A 549 -13.02 -7.96 33.24
N MET A 550 -12.96 -7.54 31.97
CA MET A 550 -11.91 -6.64 31.49
C MET A 550 -12.09 -5.22 32.03
N TYR A 551 -10.99 -4.60 32.47
CA TYR A 551 -10.96 -3.22 32.95
C TYR A 551 -10.88 -2.23 31.77
N PHE A 552 -11.64 -1.13 31.88
CA PHE A 552 -11.63 -0.02 30.93
C PHE A 552 -11.40 1.28 31.72
N PRO A 553 -10.26 1.97 31.52
CA PRO A 553 -10.03 3.23 32.23
C PRO A 553 -11.00 4.29 31.71
N LYS A 554 -11.65 5.00 32.63
CA LYS A 554 -12.65 6.02 32.32
C LYS A 554 -12.57 7.13 33.36
N ASP A 555 -12.58 8.37 32.89
CA ASP A 555 -12.80 9.51 33.76
C ASP A 555 -14.31 9.77 33.89
N GLN A 556 -14.78 9.89 35.13
CA GLN A 556 -16.20 10.06 35.42
C GLN A 556 -16.68 11.50 35.24
N THR A 557 -15.77 12.48 35.34
CA THR A 557 -16.12 13.91 35.27
C THR A 557 -16.26 14.36 33.83
N LEU A 558 -15.31 13.98 32.99
CA LEU A 558 -15.29 14.22 31.54
C LEU A 558 -16.20 13.23 30.79
N ASP A 559 -16.56 12.11 31.42
CA ASP A 559 -17.30 11.01 30.81
C ASP A 559 -16.63 10.47 29.53
N VAL A 560 -15.29 10.36 29.57
CA VAL A 560 -14.46 9.83 28.48
C VAL A 560 -13.67 8.61 28.95
N PHE A 561 -13.54 7.61 28.08
CA PHE A 561 -12.56 6.56 28.21
C PHE A 561 -11.17 7.16 28.08
N LEU A 562 -10.28 6.84 29.02
CA LEU A 562 -8.91 7.30 28.96
C LEU A 562 -8.13 6.43 27.99
N GLN A 563 -7.26 7.04 27.19
CA GLN A 563 -6.42 6.32 26.26
C GLN A 563 -5.57 5.27 26.97
N GLN A 564 -5.09 5.57 28.19
CA GLN A 564 -4.42 4.66 29.12
C GLN A 564 -4.61 5.15 30.57
N ASP A 565 -4.29 4.31 31.56
CA ASP A 565 -4.19 4.77 32.95
C ASP A 565 -3.13 5.91 33.05
N GLY A 566 -3.46 7.01 33.73
CA GLY A 566 -2.56 8.15 33.93
C GLY A 566 -2.53 9.19 32.79
N PHE A 567 -3.33 9.05 31.72
CA PHE A 567 -3.33 10.02 30.62
C PHE A 567 -3.62 11.47 31.07
N LEU A 568 -4.54 11.64 32.04
CA LEU A 568 -4.92 12.97 32.54
C LEU A 568 -3.88 13.62 33.46
N ASP A 569 -2.84 12.90 33.89
CA ASP A 569 -1.75 13.45 34.70
C ASP A 569 -0.76 14.28 33.85
N LYS A 570 -0.88 14.21 32.52
CA LYS A 570 -0.07 14.96 31.56
C LYS A 570 -0.47 16.44 31.54
N GLU A 571 0.45 17.29 31.09
CA GLU A 571 0.14 18.68 30.80
C GLU A 571 -0.68 18.76 29.51
N LEU A 572 -2.01 18.80 29.63
CA LEU A 572 -2.97 18.77 28.52
C LEU A 572 -3.01 20.09 27.75
N LEU A 573 -2.01 20.31 26.88
CA LEU A 573 -1.97 21.43 25.94
C LEU A 573 -2.39 20.97 24.53
N PRO A 574 -3.35 21.64 23.88
CA PRO A 574 -3.80 21.29 22.54
C PRO A 574 -2.73 21.60 21.48
N VAL A 575 -2.77 20.90 20.35
CA VAL A 575 -1.84 21.09 19.21
C VAL A 575 -1.88 22.52 18.65
N THR A 576 -2.97 23.25 18.84
CA THR A 576 -3.06 24.68 18.45
C THR A 576 -2.11 25.58 19.21
N GLU A 577 -1.67 25.18 20.41
CA GLU A 577 -0.69 25.90 21.23
C GLU A 577 0.74 25.41 20.99
N LEU A 578 0.91 24.30 20.27
CA LEU A 578 2.22 23.79 19.86
C LEU A 578 2.84 24.68 18.77
N SER A 579 4.08 25.10 18.99
CA SER A 579 4.82 25.91 18.02
C SER A 579 4.94 25.20 16.67
N LYS A 580 4.64 25.91 15.58
CA LYS A 580 4.86 25.39 14.21
C LYS A 580 6.34 25.08 13.93
N LEU A 581 7.26 25.74 14.65
CA LEU A 581 8.70 25.47 14.56
C LEU A 581 9.08 24.14 15.19
N ASP A 582 8.24 23.56 16.05
CA ASP A 582 8.45 22.26 16.69
C ASP A 582 7.87 21.08 15.91
N ARG A 583 7.16 21.33 14.79
CA ARG A 583 6.50 20.29 14.00
C ARG A 583 7.30 19.87 12.74
N PRO A 584 7.32 18.58 12.36
CA PRO A 584 6.76 17.45 13.11
C PRO A 584 7.62 17.08 14.33
N ILE A 585 6.99 16.63 15.42
CA ILE A 585 7.66 16.43 16.71
C ILE A 585 8.62 15.24 16.68
N ASN A 586 8.36 14.18 15.90
CA ASN A 586 9.30 13.07 15.69
C ASN A 586 10.67 13.50 15.14
N GLN A 587 10.76 14.62 14.43
CA GLN A 587 12.01 15.12 13.84
C GLN A 587 12.70 16.17 14.70
N LYS A 588 12.01 16.73 15.70
CA LYS A 588 12.43 17.97 16.38
C LYS A 588 12.52 17.84 17.90
N TRP A 589 11.79 16.90 18.48
CA TRP A 589 11.79 16.66 19.92
C TRP A 589 12.58 15.40 20.25
N SER A 590 13.13 15.35 21.47
CA SER A 590 13.64 14.11 22.02
C SER A 590 12.48 13.14 22.32
N TRP A 591 12.73 11.84 22.20
CA TRP A 591 11.68 10.83 22.35
C TRP A 591 11.00 10.89 23.72
N ASP A 592 11.75 11.11 24.80
CA ASP A 592 11.20 11.25 26.16
C ASP A 592 10.20 12.43 26.29
N ARG A 593 10.42 13.51 25.54
CA ARG A 593 9.53 14.67 25.51
C ARG A 593 8.23 14.34 24.80
N ILE A 594 8.30 13.58 23.71
CA ILE A 594 7.13 13.08 23.00
C ILE A 594 6.31 12.19 23.95
N LEU A 595 6.93 11.19 24.58
CA LEU A 595 6.24 10.21 25.42
C LEU A 595 5.51 10.81 26.63
N ARG A 596 6.10 11.82 27.31
CA ARG A 596 5.43 12.46 28.46
C ARG A 596 4.43 13.55 28.08
N SER A 597 4.39 13.96 26.81
CA SER A 597 3.45 14.97 26.30
C SER A 597 2.03 14.40 26.13
N PRO A 598 0.99 15.23 25.94
CA PRO A 598 -0.36 14.76 25.63
C PRO A 598 -0.54 14.43 24.14
N TYR A 599 0.47 14.64 23.30
CA TYR A 599 0.30 14.61 21.85
C TYR A 599 0.18 13.19 21.31
N ILE A 600 -0.81 13.02 20.44
CA ILE A 600 -1.22 11.73 19.90
C ILE A 600 -0.76 11.63 18.44
N LYS A 601 0.03 10.60 18.11
CA LYS A 601 0.52 10.34 16.74
C LYS A 601 -0.64 10.11 15.77
N GLN A 602 -1.58 9.25 16.16
CA GLN A 602 -2.71 8.80 15.35
C GLN A 602 -3.91 8.32 16.19
N ALA A 603 -5.05 8.10 15.55
CA ALA A 603 -6.27 7.63 16.22
C ALA A 603 -5.99 6.38 17.07
N ASP A 604 -6.35 6.44 18.36
CA ASP A 604 -6.20 5.34 19.33
C ASP A 604 -7.57 5.00 19.94
N VAL A 605 -8.07 5.80 20.89
CA VAL A 605 -9.47 5.69 21.36
C VAL A 605 -10.43 5.87 20.18
N LEU A 606 -10.17 6.85 19.32
CA LEU A 606 -10.97 7.08 18.11
C LEU A 606 -10.86 5.90 17.12
N GLN A 607 -9.77 5.12 17.11
CA GLN A 607 -9.69 3.89 16.31
C GLN A 607 -10.71 2.85 16.79
N GLY A 608 -10.86 2.70 18.11
CA GLY A 608 -11.86 1.81 18.71
C GLY A 608 -13.29 2.23 18.41
N PHE A 609 -13.58 3.54 18.48
CA PHE A 609 -14.90 4.07 18.08
C PHE A 609 -15.19 3.83 16.60
N TYR A 610 -14.18 3.84 15.73
CA TYR A 610 -14.36 3.51 14.33
C TYR A 610 -14.64 2.01 14.11
N PHE A 611 -13.87 1.12 14.73
CA PHE A 611 -14.07 -0.34 14.58
C PHE A 611 -15.40 -0.82 15.17
N PHE A 612 -15.81 -0.25 16.31
CA PHE A 612 -16.97 -0.69 17.08
C PHE A 612 -18.06 0.38 17.14
N GLU A 613 -18.22 1.12 16.05
CA GLU A 613 -19.13 2.27 15.95
C GLU A 613 -20.57 1.94 16.36
N ASP A 614 -21.06 0.73 16.08
CA ASP A 614 -22.40 0.26 16.42
C ASP A 614 -22.60 -0.03 17.92
N GLN A 615 -21.54 0.06 18.73
CA GLN A 615 -21.54 -0.22 20.17
C GLN A 615 -21.53 1.05 21.03
N PHE A 616 -21.46 2.23 20.40
CA PHE A 616 -21.41 3.52 21.09
C PHE A 616 -22.48 4.47 20.55
N SER A 617 -22.98 5.37 21.41
CA SER A 617 -23.89 6.42 20.97
C SER A 617 -23.16 7.53 20.21
N LEU A 618 -23.90 8.29 19.42
CA LEU A 618 -23.35 9.45 18.71
C LEU A 618 -22.80 10.50 19.70
N ASP A 619 -23.51 10.73 20.82
CA ASP A 619 -23.04 11.65 21.86
C ASP A 619 -21.73 11.17 22.51
N ALA A 620 -21.56 9.86 22.69
CA ALA A 620 -20.31 9.33 23.21
C ALA A 620 -19.18 9.55 22.20
N LEU A 621 -19.41 9.29 20.91
CA LEU A 621 -18.45 9.58 19.85
C LEU A 621 -18.07 11.07 19.86
N GLU A 622 -19.04 11.98 19.93
CA GLU A 622 -18.80 13.42 19.95
C GLU A 622 -17.90 13.83 21.11
N ARG A 623 -18.22 13.39 22.34
CA ARG A 623 -17.40 13.69 23.52
C ARG A 623 -15.96 13.22 23.39
N HIS A 624 -15.74 12.01 22.88
CA HIS A 624 -14.38 11.47 22.74
C HIS A 624 -13.63 12.13 21.60
N PHE A 625 -14.32 12.47 20.51
CA PHE A 625 -13.74 13.20 19.38
C PHE A 625 -13.29 14.60 19.82
N ASP A 626 -14.14 15.33 20.54
CA ASP A 626 -13.83 16.67 21.07
C ASP A 626 -12.67 16.66 22.06
N PHE A 627 -12.51 15.57 22.81
CA PHE A 627 -11.40 15.43 23.73
C PHE A 627 -10.08 15.08 23.01
N TYR A 628 -10.08 14.11 22.10
CA TYR A 628 -8.84 13.55 21.56
C TYR A 628 -8.31 14.21 20.28
N GLU A 629 -9.19 14.72 19.41
CA GLU A 629 -8.74 15.36 18.16
C GLU A 629 -7.82 16.55 18.40
N PRO A 630 -8.07 17.46 19.37
CA PRO A 630 -7.21 18.61 19.62
C PRO A 630 -5.79 18.26 20.06
N PHE A 631 -5.56 17.05 20.59
CA PHE A 631 -4.24 16.56 20.99
C PHE A 631 -3.55 15.76 19.87
N THR A 632 -4.21 15.51 18.73
CA THR A 632 -3.68 14.65 17.68
C THR A 632 -2.85 15.43 16.66
N VAL A 633 -1.57 15.10 16.50
CA VAL A 633 -0.66 15.77 15.54
C VAL A 633 -0.78 15.22 14.11
N HIS A 634 -1.34 14.01 13.99
CA HIS A 634 -1.48 13.24 12.75
C HIS A 634 -0.14 13.06 12.02
N GLU A 635 0.87 12.57 12.76
CA GLU A 635 2.22 12.27 12.24
C GLU A 635 2.35 10.83 11.71
N SER A 636 1.22 10.10 11.68
CA SER A 636 1.03 8.93 10.84
C SER A 636 0.08 9.24 9.70
N SER A 637 0.40 8.73 8.52
CA SER A 637 -0.45 8.82 7.32
C SER A 637 -1.81 8.11 7.50
N LEU A 638 -1.93 7.19 8.47
CA LEU A 638 -3.18 6.48 8.79
C LEU A 638 -4.15 7.29 9.65
N SER A 639 -3.71 8.41 10.23
CA SER A 639 -4.52 9.18 11.19
C SER A 639 -5.68 9.98 10.56
N PRO A 640 -5.47 10.78 9.49
CA PRO A 640 -6.50 11.72 9.03
C PRO A 640 -7.77 11.04 8.51
N CYS A 641 -7.70 9.86 7.90
CA CYS A 641 -8.87 9.20 7.33
C CYS A 641 -9.91 8.80 8.40
N VAL A 642 -9.46 8.27 9.54
CA VAL A 642 -10.33 7.89 10.67
C VAL A 642 -11.03 9.13 11.24
N HIS A 643 -10.30 10.24 11.36
CA HIS A 643 -10.85 11.51 11.82
C HIS A 643 -11.81 12.13 10.78
N SER A 644 -11.54 11.98 9.48
CA SER A 644 -12.45 12.40 8.41
C SER A 644 -13.78 11.65 8.48
N ILE A 645 -13.74 10.32 8.66
CA ILE A 645 -14.93 9.47 8.77
C ILE A 645 -15.79 9.87 9.98
N GLN A 646 -15.16 10.05 11.14
CA GLN A 646 -15.88 10.41 12.37
C GLN A 646 -16.40 11.85 12.34
N ALA A 647 -15.63 12.81 11.82
CA ALA A 647 -16.12 14.17 11.62
C ALA A 647 -17.33 14.20 10.68
N ALA A 648 -17.34 13.41 9.59
CA ALA A 648 -18.49 13.29 8.69
C ALA A 648 -19.71 12.67 9.40
N LYS A 649 -19.50 11.63 10.22
CA LYS A 649 -20.53 11.01 11.06
C LYS A 649 -21.17 12.03 12.01
N LEU A 650 -20.36 12.88 12.64
CA LEU A 650 -20.77 13.98 13.53
C LEU A 650 -21.36 15.19 12.79
N GLY A 651 -21.41 15.17 11.45
CA GLY A 651 -21.91 16.28 10.64
C GLY A 651 -20.96 17.48 10.50
N ARG A 652 -19.72 17.35 10.95
CA ARG A 652 -18.66 18.38 10.89
C ARG A 652 -17.95 18.36 9.54
N MET A 653 -18.71 18.60 8.48
CA MET A 653 -18.28 18.37 7.10
C MET A 653 -17.06 19.18 6.65
N GLU A 654 -16.87 20.39 7.18
CA GLU A 654 -15.69 21.20 6.87
C GLU A 654 -14.41 20.57 7.45
N GLN A 655 -14.46 20.14 8.71
CA GLN A 655 -13.37 19.43 9.37
C GLN A 655 -13.08 18.10 8.65
N ALA A 656 -14.15 17.36 8.30
CA ALA A 656 -14.03 16.10 7.56
C ALA A 656 -13.36 16.28 6.19
N TYR A 657 -13.70 17.35 5.46
CA TYR A 657 -13.09 17.70 4.18
C TYR A 657 -11.62 18.11 4.31
N ASN A 658 -11.26 18.88 5.34
CA ASN A 658 -9.86 19.24 5.60
C ASN A 658 -8.99 18.00 5.90
N PHE A 659 -9.52 17.05 6.68
CA PHE A 659 -8.85 15.76 6.90
C PHE A 659 -8.74 14.94 5.61
N TYR A 660 -9.79 14.93 4.78
CA TYR A 660 -9.76 14.28 3.48
C TYR A 660 -8.67 14.85 2.57
N LEU A 661 -8.52 16.18 2.49
CA LEU A 661 -7.47 16.81 1.68
C LEU A 661 -6.08 16.40 2.18
N ARG A 662 -5.88 16.32 3.49
CA ARG A 662 -4.61 15.90 4.09
C ARG A 662 -4.24 14.45 3.73
N THR A 663 -5.19 13.51 3.70
CA THR A 663 -4.92 12.12 3.28
C THR A 663 -4.81 11.98 1.76
N SER A 664 -5.71 12.62 1.00
CA SER A 664 -5.77 12.46 -0.47
C SER A 664 -4.58 13.06 -1.21
N ARG A 665 -3.93 14.05 -0.61
CA ARG A 665 -2.78 14.76 -1.20
C ARG A 665 -1.52 14.67 -0.35
N LEU A 666 -1.46 13.70 0.57
CA LEU A 666 -0.33 13.51 1.48
C LEU A 666 1.00 13.46 0.72
N ASP A 667 1.07 12.57 -0.28
CA ASP A 667 2.25 12.42 -1.12
C ASP A 667 2.34 13.53 -2.19
N LEU A 668 1.22 13.89 -2.84
CA LEU A 668 1.22 14.86 -3.94
C LEU A 668 1.72 16.25 -3.52
N ASP A 669 1.47 16.66 -2.28
CA ASP A 669 1.90 17.94 -1.73
C ASP A 669 3.02 17.76 -0.68
N ASP A 670 3.58 16.56 -0.54
CA ASP A 670 4.66 16.20 0.40
C ASP A 670 4.46 16.73 1.83
N TYR A 671 3.29 16.46 2.41
CA TYR A 671 2.89 16.97 3.73
C TYR A 671 3.85 16.53 4.85
N ASN A 672 4.42 15.33 4.73
CA ASN A 672 5.32 14.75 5.72
C ASN A 672 6.81 15.04 5.43
N LYS A 673 7.15 15.58 4.25
CA LYS A 673 8.54 15.80 3.79
C LYS A 673 9.37 14.53 3.71
N GLU A 674 8.76 13.48 3.17
CA GLU A 674 9.34 12.12 3.10
C GLU A 674 9.03 11.45 1.75
N VAL A 675 8.45 12.16 0.79
CA VAL A 675 8.07 11.57 -0.51
C VAL A 675 9.27 11.03 -1.26
N GLU A 676 10.46 11.61 -1.11
CA GLU A 676 11.69 11.09 -1.72
C GLU A 676 12.03 9.65 -1.30
N GLU A 677 11.55 9.20 -0.14
CA GLU A 677 11.75 7.84 0.39
C GLU A 677 10.71 6.83 -0.14
N GLY A 678 9.69 7.29 -0.89
CA GLY A 678 8.59 6.49 -1.43
C GLY A 678 7.21 6.94 -0.92
N LEU A 679 6.15 6.50 -1.61
CA LEU A 679 4.75 6.87 -1.37
C LEU A 679 4.14 6.16 -0.17
N HIS A 680 3.09 6.70 0.44
CA HIS A 680 2.40 6.08 1.59
C HIS A 680 1.23 5.21 1.14
N ILE A 681 1.52 4.09 0.47
CA ILE A 681 0.56 3.22 -0.21
C ILE A 681 -0.59 2.75 0.69
N THR A 682 -0.32 2.30 1.93
CA THR A 682 -1.39 1.79 2.79
C THR A 682 -2.37 2.89 3.24
N SER A 683 -1.89 4.12 3.40
CA SER A 683 -2.73 5.31 3.71
C SER A 683 -3.67 5.68 2.56
N MET A 684 -3.30 5.37 1.31
CA MET A 684 -4.15 5.65 0.15
C MET A 684 -5.51 4.95 0.22
N ALA A 685 -5.60 3.81 0.91
CA ALA A 685 -6.88 3.14 1.18
C ALA A 685 -7.78 4.00 2.09
N GLY A 686 -7.17 4.70 3.06
CA GLY A 686 -7.87 5.65 3.94
C GLY A 686 -8.53 6.82 3.19
N THR A 687 -7.96 7.24 2.06
CA THR A 687 -8.59 8.26 1.21
C THR A 687 -9.90 7.76 0.60
N TRP A 688 -9.92 6.52 0.10
CA TRP A 688 -11.14 5.88 -0.40
C TRP A 688 -12.18 5.71 0.72
N MET A 689 -11.74 5.25 1.89
CA MET A 689 -12.61 5.09 3.07
C MET A 689 -13.25 6.41 3.50
N SER A 690 -12.51 7.52 3.45
CA SER A 690 -13.03 8.86 3.80
C SER A 690 -14.24 9.26 2.94
N ILE A 691 -14.29 8.85 1.67
CA ILE A 691 -15.42 9.12 0.77
C ILE A 691 -16.54 8.12 1.02
N VAL A 692 -16.25 6.82 1.00
CA VAL A 692 -17.27 5.76 1.05
C VAL A 692 -17.85 5.59 2.45
N GLU A 693 -17.01 5.45 3.46
CA GLU A 693 -17.42 5.27 4.84
C GLU A 693 -17.64 6.61 5.56
N GLY A 694 -16.93 7.68 5.17
CA GLY A 694 -17.13 9.02 5.72
C GLY A 694 -18.29 9.76 5.05
N PHE A 695 -18.05 10.34 3.88
CA PHE A 695 -19.04 11.22 3.23
C PHE A 695 -20.31 10.48 2.80
N ALA A 696 -20.22 9.30 2.21
CA ALA A 696 -21.40 8.52 1.86
C ALA A 696 -22.03 7.78 3.07
N GLY A 697 -21.31 7.72 4.20
CA GLY A 697 -21.78 7.07 5.42
C GLY A 697 -22.08 5.58 5.23
N MET A 698 -21.36 4.89 4.34
CA MET A 698 -21.61 3.48 4.02
C MET A 698 -21.33 2.58 5.22
N ARG A 699 -22.31 1.76 5.61
CA ARG A 699 -22.18 0.73 6.66
C ARG A 699 -22.90 -0.54 6.24
N ILE A 700 -22.58 -1.65 6.88
CA ILE A 700 -23.39 -2.88 6.83
C ILE A 700 -24.30 -2.90 8.07
N VAL A 701 -25.61 -2.79 7.86
CA VAL A 701 -26.63 -2.82 8.91
C VAL A 701 -27.64 -3.90 8.57
N GLU A 702 -27.80 -4.89 9.45
CA GLU A 702 -28.70 -6.04 9.25
C GLU A 702 -28.47 -6.71 7.88
N ASP A 703 -27.23 -7.07 7.57
CA ASP A 703 -26.82 -7.71 6.32
C ASP A 703 -27.09 -6.91 5.02
N LYS A 704 -27.36 -5.60 5.15
CA LYS A 704 -27.63 -4.71 4.01
C LYS A 704 -26.69 -3.53 4.02
N LEU A 705 -26.37 -3.03 2.81
CA LEU A 705 -25.73 -1.73 2.66
C LEU A 705 -26.66 -0.64 3.20
N SER A 706 -26.10 0.24 4.02
CA SER A 706 -26.75 1.41 4.57
C SER A 706 -25.92 2.65 4.24
N PHE A 707 -26.58 3.72 3.84
CA PHE A 707 -25.94 5.00 3.50
C PHE A 707 -26.58 6.15 4.26
N THR A 708 -25.76 7.10 4.69
CA THR A 708 -26.20 8.40 5.21
C THR A 708 -25.39 9.49 4.50
N PRO A 709 -25.62 9.68 3.19
CA PRO A 709 -24.67 10.41 2.38
C PRO A 709 -24.75 11.92 2.63
N ARG A 710 -23.59 12.57 2.62
CA ARG A 710 -23.35 14.00 2.81
C ARG A 710 -22.38 14.47 1.72
N ILE A 711 -22.36 15.77 1.42
CA ILE A 711 -21.48 16.34 0.41
C ILE A 711 -20.70 17.53 0.96
N PRO A 712 -19.37 17.61 0.76
CA PRO A 712 -18.60 18.82 1.05
C PRO A 712 -19.07 20.00 0.20
N LYS A 713 -19.05 21.23 0.74
CA LYS A 713 -19.47 22.44 0.03
C LYS A 713 -18.63 22.74 -1.22
N GLN A 714 -17.42 22.21 -1.26
CA GLN A 714 -16.44 22.36 -2.34
C GLN A 714 -16.80 21.51 -3.56
N TRP A 715 -17.65 20.49 -3.41
CA TRP A 715 -17.99 19.54 -4.47
C TRP A 715 -19.39 19.80 -5.00
N LYS A 716 -19.54 19.75 -6.33
CA LYS A 716 -20.84 19.78 -7.01
C LYS A 716 -21.54 18.43 -6.91
N ASN A 717 -20.78 17.36 -7.12
CA ASN A 717 -21.22 15.99 -6.93
C ASN A 717 -20.00 15.09 -6.71
N TYR A 718 -20.26 13.89 -6.22
CA TYR A 718 -19.31 12.80 -6.30
C TYR A 718 -20.03 11.48 -6.57
N SER A 719 -19.36 10.55 -7.24
CA SER A 719 -19.89 9.21 -7.46
C SER A 719 -18.83 8.14 -7.30
N PHE A 720 -19.23 6.97 -6.81
CA PHE A 720 -18.35 5.81 -6.64
C PHE A 720 -19.12 4.52 -6.90
N LYS A 721 -18.38 3.43 -7.09
CA LYS A 721 -18.93 2.09 -7.30
C LYS A 721 -18.53 1.15 -6.17
N LEU A 722 -19.42 0.24 -5.81
CA LEU A 722 -19.19 -0.82 -4.83
C LEU A 722 -19.63 -2.15 -5.41
N ASN A 723 -18.78 -3.16 -5.31
CA ASN A 723 -19.18 -4.55 -5.41
C ASN A 723 -19.68 -5.02 -4.03
N PHE A 724 -20.94 -5.43 -3.94
CA PHE A 724 -21.51 -6.00 -2.73
C PHE A 724 -22.26 -7.30 -3.06
N ARG A 725 -21.65 -8.42 -2.68
CA ARG A 725 -22.17 -9.78 -2.93
C ARG A 725 -22.47 -10.00 -4.43
N ASN A 726 -21.46 -9.73 -5.27
CA ASN A 726 -21.45 -9.86 -6.74
C ASN A 726 -22.45 -8.96 -7.48
N ARG A 727 -22.84 -7.84 -6.87
CA ARG A 727 -23.67 -6.79 -7.48
C ARG A 727 -22.93 -5.47 -7.42
N ILE A 728 -22.79 -4.81 -8.56
CA ILE A 728 -22.14 -3.50 -8.62
C ILE A 728 -23.21 -2.43 -8.46
N ILE A 729 -23.03 -1.58 -7.47
CA ILE A 729 -23.89 -0.43 -7.20
C ILE A 729 -23.07 0.83 -7.48
N GLN A 730 -23.60 1.70 -8.34
CA GLN A 730 -23.10 3.05 -8.49
C GLN A 730 -23.91 3.98 -7.58
N VAL A 731 -23.21 4.77 -6.77
CA VAL A 731 -23.81 5.75 -5.86
C VAL A 731 -23.36 7.13 -6.34
N SER A 732 -24.31 7.98 -6.73
CA SER A 732 -24.07 9.34 -7.21
C SER A 732 -24.71 10.33 -6.25
N VAL A 733 -23.90 11.18 -5.65
CA VAL A 733 -24.31 12.10 -4.59
C VAL A 733 -24.23 13.53 -5.09
N GLY A 734 -25.37 14.21 -5.13
CA GLY A 734 -25.49 15.65 -5.37
C GLY A 734 -25.93 16.43 -4.13
N PRO A 735 -26.18 17.75 -4.27
CA PRO A 735 -26.67 18.59 -3.18
C PRO A 735 -28.08 18.17 -2.72
N ASP A 736 -29.01 17.98 -3.66
CA ASP A 736 -30.44 17.79 -3.35
C ASP A 736 -30.88 16.33 -3.35
N LYS A 737 -30.15 15.45 -4.04
CA LYS A 737 -30.51 14.03 -4.18
C LYS A 737 -29.29 13.11 -4.23
N THR A 738 -29.53 11.87 -3.85
CA THR A 738 -28.61 10.74 -4.07
C THR A 738 -29.27 9.75 -5.02
N ILE A 739 -28.54 9.31 -6.04
CA ILE A 739 -29.00 8.34 -7.04
C ILE A 739 -28.23 7.04 -6.83
N PHE A 740 -28.96 5.93 -6.81
CA PHE A 740 -28.41 4.59 -6.72
C PHE A 740 -28.76 3.82 -7.99
N GLU A 741 -27.76 3.25 -8.65
CA GLU A 741 -27.92 2.46 -9.87
C GLU A 741 -27.34 1.06 -9.63
N LEU A 742 -28.14 0.04 -9.95
CA LEU A 742 -27.76 -1.35 -9.79
C LEU A 742 -27.41 -1.96 -11.15
N ASN A 743 -26.19 -2.46 -11.27
CA ASN A 743 -25.76 -3.29 -12.38
C ASN A 743 -25.95 -4.77 -12.02
N GLY A 744 -26.63 -5.52 -12.89
CA GLY A 744 -26.88 -6.96 -12.73
C GLY A 744 -28.28 -7.34 -13.20
N ASP A 745 -28.75 -8.52 -12.79
CA ASP A 745 -30.04 -9.07 -13.25
C ASP A 745 -31.07 -9.27 -12.13
N THR A 746 -30.66 -9.04 -10.87
CA THR A 746 -31.50 -9.30 -9.69
C THR A 746 -31.62 -8.06 -8.82
N GLU A 747 -32.83 -7.80 -8.29
CA GLU A 747 -33.07 -6.70 -7.37
C GLU A 747 -32.29 -6.86 -6.05
N MET A 748 -32.11 -5.74 -5.34
CA MET A 748 -31.58 -5.76 -3.98
C MET A 748 -32.17 -4.64 -3.13
N SER A 749 -32.18 -4.81 -1.80
CA SER A 749 -32.59 -3.74 -0.89
C SER A 749 -31.41 -3.12 -0.17
N ILE A 750 -31.40 -1.80 -0.08
CA ILE A 750 -30.46 -1.01 0.72
C ILE A 750 -31.21 -0.19 1.78
N ARG A 751 -30.46 0.44 2.69
CA ARG A 751 -30.96 1.45 3.62
C ARG A 751 -30.37 2.82 3.26
N VAL A 752 -31.19 3.86 3.25
CA VAL A 752 -30.75 5.25 3.02
C VAL A 752 -31.38 6.11 4.11
N SER A 753 -30.53 6.70 4.96
CA SER A 753 -30.95 7.46 6.14
C SER A 753 -31.99 6.70 6.99
N GLY A 754 -31.76 5.40 7.19
CA GLY A 754 -32.63 4.49 7.95
C GLY A 754 -33.81 3.89 7.16
N SER A 755 -34.19 4.46 6.01
CA SER A 755 -35.33 4.01 5.21
C SER A 755 -34.94 2.92 4.21
N ARG A 756 -35.77 1.89 4.05
CA ARG A 756 -35.55 0.81 3.07
C ARG A 756 -35.81 1.32 1.65
N GLN A 757 -34.86 1.09 0.75
CA GLN A 757 -35.00 1.30 -0.69
C GLN A 757 -34.80 -0.03 -1.44
N VAL A 758 -35.53 -0.24 -2.53
CA VAL A 758 -35.34 -1.38 -3.42
C VAL A 758 -34.73 -0.87 -4.72
N LEU A 759 -33.61 -1.46 -5.10
CA LEU A 759 -32.88 -1.17 -6.32
C LEU A 759 -33.26 -2.22 -7.37
N TYR A 760 -33.74 -1.74 -8.52
CA TYR A 760 -34.04 -2.57 -9.68
C TYR A 760 -32.95 -2.36 -10.74
N PRO A 761 -32.46 -3.43 -11.38
CA PRO A 761 -31.48 -3.27 -12.46
C PRO A 761 -31.97 -2.35 -13.58
N GLY A 762 -31.06 -1.51 -14.08
CA GLY A 762 -31.34 -0.56 -15.18
C GLY A 762 -32.31 0.58 -14.83
N THR A 763 -32.80 0.67 -13.59
CA THR A 763 -33.69 1.75 -13.14
C THR A 763 -33.03 2.52 -12.00
N PRO A 764 -32.67 3.81 -12.19
CA PRO A 764 -32.11 4.63 -11.12
C PRO A 764 -33.10 4.82 -9.97
N CYS A 765 -32.63 4.61 -8.73
CA CYS A 765 -33.36 4.91 -7.51
C CYS A 765 -32.91 6.28 -6.98
N GLU A 766 -33.81 7.27 -7.02
CA GLU A 766 -33.53 8.62 -6.51
C GLU A 766 -34.05 8.78 -5.08
N VAL A 767 -33.20 9.25 -4.18
CA VAL A 767 -33.55 9.62 -2.81
C VAL A 767 -33.29 11.11 -2.62
N VAL A 768 -34.35 11.89 -2.44
CA VAL A 768 -34.28 13.33 -2.14
C VAL A 768 -33.79 13.52 -0.71
N ARG A 769 -32.85 14.45 -0.51
CA ARG A 769 -32.36 14.83 0.81
C ARG A 769 -33.33 15.83 1.45
N SER A 770 -33.80 15.49 2.64
CA SER A 770 -34.60 16.36 3.50
C SER A 770 -33.77 17.48 4.10
#